data_AF-A0A316V5W9-F1
#
_entry.id   AF-A0A316V5W9-F1
#
_cell.length_a   1.000
_cell.length_b   1.000
_cell.length_c   1.000
_cell.angle_alpha   90.00
_cell.angle_beta   90.00
_cell.angle_gamma   90.00
#
_symmetry.space_group_name_H-M   'P 1'
#
loop_
_entity.id
_entity.type
_entity.pdbx_description
1 polymer ?
#
loop_
_entity_poly.entity_id
_entity_poly.type
_entity_poly.pdbx_seq_one_letter_code
_entity_poly.pdbx_strand_id
1 'polypeptide(L)'
;MDALLTSLRALSLLPPSPSQLLQLLASPSSPEEEEKESRDLARVLSLGSYDPDNDGTSEDAGAAGLGIDRELIEDGVVEMIRSFRKEVAKMRSAYEAEENQRQAPTPLPAKGTPLHFLKLRHDSLLRQTEKLDNLYGGYRPRVTFSGGPSFSSELELADLKPVERKDQVLVGGRLDGHYMVARVASTVAIYVGATFLVTLPQPLGFSLPISISHFTPDPSLSSVAASQSLPEGTLLALKEPYLSPHHSLRAAGSSGGMGIRVDTPTDVIVLDEGHALLKGLEWPVEPSKPPAGRNKKAKGAASEEPKSADIASSSSGPQSRAVWLQDGPQSRRALGERSSNSDSRKPASSDSILSSVEVLLGTDRPGAAWRELQAASSILDLAQHDPSRYHELRGDVLYSMSAWEQAVSAYRAAGLSCADKLQAASLRGREALHGPDDTDGSTVSSVYFSHLSSPSPRIDLADWLSPSLRVAQIPNAGRGLVTTRPVPAGTPLLMAKSRGSSYPSDKELEHHCPVLRCDFENGVISTTTQVLATSKLIHLMIDRPELTQEILGLTAGPKMKDSRWVEAERFEKARAPMEQPWDGLDQDRMGPRGGINALYVDEVLRHNAFGPGTVRRQGDEGDEKGSGSKSAHANASRSSLLPPALHRKLSLDPPSAFSRSTQPHPLPAILNHSCLPNVSSVFLGDVVITRALRDLREGEEIGHEYVRGGVDYAARQDTLKKHGFVCRCALCDLDRGDGMERLGERRKLFAVRAPAIFSRSDALLRHTANGVMEGMAEQDREKHEEVRESLQELEAELMDTYGGERRGKLRPEMRETLERIARHAVCERKLGLALRYYLRSLQSVNAVLKGEWERVADDGEEEEGGELVCATQEKLTIRGPDDTAPPVIALTQCPALHVDEAQRTLWRISQLYLLSPSSSSHSHHLSLVWSRTAYWVHSILIGGGYDVFRDRWGPTSAEEEESLEWKEAWRLWNDECGRPSK
;
A
#
# COMPACT_ATOMS: atom_id res chain seq x y z
N MET A 1 2.39 13.40 21.54
CA MET A 1 2.36 11.93 21.66
C MET A 1 3.23 11.45 22.82
N ASP A 2 4.55 11.70 22.80
CA ASP A 2 5.48 11.26 23.87
C ASP A 2 5.05 11.64 25.30
N ALA A 3 4.49 12.84 25.49
CA ALA A 3 3.92 13.25 26.78
C ALA A 3 2.73 12.37 27.21
N LEU A 4 1.82 12.05 26.29
CA LEU A 4 0.67 11.16 26.55
C LEU A 4 1.14 9.75 26.93
N LEU A 5 2.13 9.21 26.21
CA LEU A 5 2.70 7.89 26.54
C LEU A 5 3.35 7.88 27.93
N THR A 6 4.07 8.95 28.27
CA THR A 6 4.68 9.11 29.61
C THR A 6 3.61 9.19 30.71
N SER A 7 2.51 9.92 30.47
CA SER A 7 1.40 10.04 31.42
C SER A 7 0.62 8.73 31.60
N LEU A 8 0.33 8.00 30.51
CA LEU A 8 -0.30 6.69 30.59
C LEU A 8 0.56 5.70 31.38
N ARG A 9 1.89 5.73 31.18
CA ARG A 9 2.82 4.92 31.96
C ARG A 9 2.79 5.24 33.45
N ALA A 10 2.67 6.52 33.81
CA ALA A 10 2.59 6.93 35.22
C ALA A 10 1.35 6.36 35.93
N LEU A 11 0.30 6.02 35.17
CA LEU A 11 -0.90 5.32 35.66
C LEU A 11 -0.83 3.79 35.46
N SER A 12 0.32 3.24 35.09
CA SER A 12 0.51 1.82 34.74
C SER A 12 -0.42 1.31 33.61
N LEU A 13 -0.85 2.20 32.72
CA LEU A 13 -1.68 1.85 31.57
C LEU A 13 -0.84 1.53 30.33
N LEU A 14 -1.36 0.65 29.47
CA LEU A 14 -0.76 0.34 28.18
C LEU A 14 -1.00 1.47 27.16
N PRO A 15 -0.04 1.72 26.24
CA PRO A 15 -0.20 2.72 25.20
C PRO A 15 -1.38 2.39 24.27
N PRO A 16 -1.96 3.38 23.58
CA PRO A 16 -3.12 3.18 22.71
C PRO A 16 -2.75 2.29 21.52
N SER A 17 -3.67 1.40 21.13
CA SER A 17 -3.57 0.62 19.88
C SER A 17 -3.77 1.51 18.65
N PRO A 18 -3.43 1.04 17.43
CA PRO A 18 -3.70 1.79 16.20
C PRO A 18 -5.17 2.23 16.07
N SER A 19 -6.13 1.34 16.29
CA SER A 19 -7.55 1.68 16.23
C SER A 19 -7.95 2.75 17.25
N GLN A 20 -7.41 2.66 18.47
CA GLN A 20 -7.61 3.67 19.52
C GLN A 20 -6.99 5.02 19.16
N LEU A 21 -5.85 5.04 18.45
CA LEU A 21 -5.22 6.27 17.97
C LEU A 21 -6.07 6.98 16.91
N LEU A 22 -6.73 6.24 16.02
CA LEU A 22 -7.66 6.82 15.04
C LEU A 22 -8.84 7.50 15.74
N GLN A 23 -9.41 6.83 16.75
CA GLN A 23 -10.50 7.41 17.55
C GLN A 23 -10.03 8.66 18.31
N LEU A 24 -8.82 8.63 18.87
CA LEU A 24 -8.25 9.77 19.59
C LEU A 24 -8.06 11.01 18.68
N LEU A 25 -7.72 10.79 17.41
CA LEU A 25 -7.44 11.83 16.42
C LEU A 25 -8.62 12.14 15.49
N ALA A 26 -9.75 11.45 15.66
CA ALA A 26 -10.99 11.76 14.96
C ALA A 26 -11.51 13.14 15.38
N SER A 27 -12.12 13.86 14.43
CA SER A 27 -12.76 15.14 14.72
C SER A 27 -14.21 14.88 15.15
N PRO A 28 -14.59 15.19 16.41
CA PRO A 28 -15.96 14.99 16.90
C PRO A 28 -16.91 15.99 16.23
N SER A 29 -18.17 15.60 16.00
CA SER A 29 -19.15 16.49 15.34
C SER A 29 -19.84 17.44 16.32
N SER A 30 -19.86 17.11 17.61
CA SER A 30 -20.39 17.96 18.68
C SER A 30 -19.61 17.81 20.01
N PRO A 31 -19.68 18.80 20.94
CA PRO A 31 -19.06 18.69 22.26
C PRO A 31 -19.61 17.54 23.11
N GLU A 32 -20.89 17.19 22.94
CA GLU A 32 -21.53 16.08 23.66
C GLU A 32 -21.00 14.72 23.19
N GLU A 33 -20.82 14.56 21.87
CA GLU A 33 -20.15 13.40 21.31
C GLU A 33 -18.69 13.33 21.73
N GLU A 34 -17.99 14.47 21.79
CA GLU A 34 -16.60 14.53 22.22
C GLU A 34 -16.41 13.97 23.65
N GLU A 35 -17.28 14.35 24.58
CA GLU A 35 -17.24 13.89 25.96
C GLU A 35 -17.58 12.39 26.05
N LYS A 36 -18.60 11.95 25.31
CA LYS A 36 -18.98 10.53 25.23
C LYS A 36 -17.85 9.67 24.68
N GLU A 37 -17.27 10.04 23.54
CA GLU A 37 -16.14 9.35 22.92
C GLU A 37 -14.91 9.32 23.84
N SER A 38 -14.63 10.42 24.55
CA SER A 38 -13.52 10.48 25.50
C SER A 38 -13.71 9.50 26.65
N ARG A 39 -14.94 9.40 27.19
CA ARG A 39 -15.28 8.44 28.24
C ARG A 39 -15.25 7.00 27.74
N ASP A 40 -15.78 6.74 26.55
CA ASP A 40 -15.75 5.41 25.94
C ASP A 40 -14.30 4.97 25.68
N LEU A 41 -13.46 5.85 25.12
CA LEU A 41 -12.04 5.59 24.93
C LEU A 41 -11.29 5.41 26.26
N ALA A 42 -11.60 6.23 27.27
CA ALA A 42 -11.01 6.10 28.61
C ALA A 42 -11.34 4.74 29.25
N ARG A 43 -12.59 4.28 29.14
CA ARG A 43 -12.98 2.93 29.59
C ARG A 43 -12.17 1.85 28.91
N VAL A 44 -12.00 1.92 27.60
CA VAL A 44 -11.22 0.92 26.84
C VAL A 44 -9.72 0.98 27.16
N LEU A 45 -9.14 2.17 27.35
CA LEU A 45 -7.74 2.33 27.75
C LEU A 45 -7.49 1.83 29.17
N SER A 46 -8.42 2.06 30.09
CA SER A 46 -8.36 1.62 31.49
C SER A 46 -8.55 0.10 31.66
N LEU A 47 -9.26 -0.57 30.74
CA LEU A 47 -9.39 -2.04 30.70
C LEU A 47 -8.09 -2.76 30.34
N GLY A 48 -7.11 -2.06 29.77
CA GLY A 48 -5.81 -2.61 29.38
C GLY A 48 -4.78 -2.69 30.51
N SER A 49 -5.21 -2.69 31.78
CA SER A 49 -4.31 -2.83 32.93
C SER A 49 -3.55 -4.15 32.88
N TYR A 50 -2.25 -4.11 33.19
CA TYR A 50 -1.40 -5.28 33.41
C TYR A 50 -2.07 -6.25 34.41
N ASP A 51 -2.24 -7.53 34.06
CA ASP A 51 -2.89 -8.58 34.87
C ASP A 51 -1.96 -9.82 34.92
N PRO A 52 -2.14 -10.79 35.85
CA PRO A 52 -1.77 -10.82 37.25
C PRO A 52 -0.67 -11.87 37.55
N ASP A 53 0.01 -12.41 36.53
CA ASP A 53 0.98 -13.51 36.65
C ASP A 53 2.36 -13.08 37.20
N ASN A 54 2.46 -11.92 37.86
CA ASN A 54 3.68 -11.52 38.55
C ASN A 54 3.74 -12.21 39.91
N ASP A 55 4.37 -13.39 39.93
CA ASP A 55 4.65 -14.18 41.13
C ASP A 55 5.66 -13.45 42.04
N GLY A 56 5.13 -12.51 42.85
CA GLY A 56 5.54 -12.24 44.22
C GLY A 56 7.01 -11.98 44.59
N THR A 57 7.92 -11.70 43.66
CA THR A 57 9.37 -11.66 43.98
C THR A 57 10.19 -10.49 43.40
N SER A 58 9.56 -9.43 42.88
CA SER A 58 10.28 -8.17 42.60
C SER A 58 9.62 -6.97 43.28
N GLU A 59 10.39 -6.23 44.06
CA GLU A 59 9.96 -5.08 44.88
C GLU A 59 9.60 -3.80 44.08
N ASP A 60 9.17 -3.92 42.82
CA ASP A 60 8.68 -2.80 42.01
C ASP A 60 7.20 -3.01 41.62
N ALA A 61 6.33 -3.05 42.64
CA ALA A 61 4.88 -3.13 42.47
C ALA A 61 4.25 -1.73 42.30
N GLY A 62 4.09 -1.29 41.06
CA GLY A 62 3.39 -0.05 40.71
C GLY A 62 1.99 -0.28 40.15
N ALA A 63 0.97 -0.04 40.98
CA ALA A 63 -0.46 0.18 40.66
C ALA A 63 -1.49 -0.94 40.83
N ALA A 64 -1.16 -2.09 41.43
CA ALA A 64 -2.17 -2.94 42.10
C ALA A 64 -2.26 -2.67 43.62
N GLY A 65 -1.35 -1.85 44.17
CA GLY A 65 -1.22 -1.57 45.60
C GLY A 65 -1.74 -0.22 46.10
N LEU A 66 -2.47 0.56 45.27
CA LEU A 66 -2.86 1.94 45.64
C LEU A 66 -4.35 2.16 45.99
N GLY A 67 -5.24 1.17 45.85
CA GLY A 67 -6.65 1.32 46.24
C GLY A 67 -7.38 2.50 45.57
N ILE A 68 -6.96 2.87 44.34
CA ILE A 68 -7.53 3.98 43.59
C ILE A 68 -8.81 3.51 42.88
N ASP A 69 -9.88 4.29 43.00
CA ASP A 69 -11.18 4.01 42.38
C ASP A 69 -11.07 3.99 40.85
N ARG A 70 -11.75 3.04 40.19
CA ARG A 70 -11.74 2.89 38.73
C ARG A 70 -12.30 4.13 38.04
N GLU A 71 -13.30 4.77 38.65
CA GLU A 71 -13.85 6.03 38.16
C GLU A 71 -12.80 7.16 38.17
N LEU A 72 -11.90 7.18 39.17
CA LEU A 72 -10.83 8.19 39.25
C LEU A 72 -9.76 7.99 38.17
N ILE A 73 -9.45 6.74 37.81
CA ILE A 73 -8.54 6.41 36.70
C ILE A 73 -9.18 6.83 35.37
N GLU A 74 -10.46 6.50 35.16
CA GLU A 74 -11.20 6.90 33.96
C GLU A 74 -11.23 8.43 33.82
N ASP A 75 -11.54 9.18 34.89
CA ASP A 75 -11.50 10.65 34.90
C ASP A 75 -10.10 11.20 34.61
N GLY A 76 -9.06 10.58 35.16
CA GLY A 76 -7.67 10.92 34.88
C GLY A 76 -7.30 10.74 33.40
N VAL A 77 -7.74 9.64 32.78
CA VAL A 77 -7.52 9.36 31.36
C VAL A 77 -8.31 10.33 30.47
N VAL A 78 -9.55 10.68 30.84
CA VAL A 78 -10.34 11.71 30.14
C VAL A 78 -9.61 13.06 30.15
N GLU A 79 -9.03 13.47 31.28
CA GLU A 79 -8.24 14.70 31.35
C GLU A 79 -6.96 14.63 30.50
N MET A 80 -6.30 13.47 30.43
CA MET A 80 -5.16 13.26 29.53
C MET A 80 -5.55 13.37 28.05
N ILE A 81 -6.68 12.78 27.66
CA ILE A 81 -7.24 12.89 26.30
C ILE A 81 -7.56 14.35 25.99
N ARG A 82 -8.20 15.07 26.92
CA ARG A 82 -8.50 16.50 26.80
C ARG A 82 -7.22 17.33 26.64
N SER A 83 -6.19 17.05 27.44
CA SER A 83 -4.88 17.71 27.32
C SER A 83 -4.21 17.41 25.97
N PHE A 84 -4.33 16.18 25.48
CA PHE A 84 -3.80 15.80 24.16
C PHE A 84 -4.52 16.56 23.04
N ARG A 85 -5.86 16.56 23.04
CA ARG A 85 -6.67 17.31 22.06
C ARG A 85 -6.40 18.82 22.12
N LYS A 86 -6.19 19.38 23.31
CA LYS A 86 -5.77 20.79 23.48
C LYS A 86 -4.42 21.07 22.83
N GLU A 87 -3.45 20.17 22.94
CA GLU A 87 -2.16 20.34 22.28
C GLU A 87 -2.29 20.21 20.75
N VAL A 88 -3.15 19.31 20.25
CA VAL A 88 -3.50 19.24 18.81
C VAL A 88 -4.13 20.54 18.32
N ALA A 89 -5.08 21.11 19.09
CA ALA A 89 -5.69 22.41 18.76
C ALA A 89 -4.67 23.56 18.76
N LYS A 90 -3.71 23.55 19.69
CA LYS A 90 -2.60 24.51 19.70
C LYS A 90 -1.70 24.37 18.48
N MET A 91 -1.44 23.14 18.02
CA MET A 91 -0.71 22.89 16.77
C MET A 91 -1.49 23.41 15.55
N ARG A 92 -2.83 23.29 15.55
CA ARG A 92 -3.69 23.89 14.52
C ARG A 92 -3.58 25.42 14.52
N SER A 93 -3.69 26.07 15.67
CA SER A 93 -3.52 27.53 15.77
C SER A 93 -2.10 27.99 15.38
N ALA A 94 -1.06 27.19 15.69
CA ALA A 94 0.31 27.47 15.26
C ALA A 94 0.46 27.36 13.73
N TYR A 95 -0.24 26.42 13.10
CA TYR A 95 -0.31 26.29 11.65
C TYR A 95 -1.06 27.47 11.01
N GLU A 96 -2.21 27.87 11.55
CA GLU A 96 -2.94 29.07 11.09
C GLU A 96 -2.09 30.35 11.26
N ALA A 97 -1.35 30.47 12.36
CA ALA A 97 -0.42 31.56 12.59
C ALA A 97 0.74 31.55 11.59
N GLU A 98 1.26 30.36 11.25
CA GLU A 98 2.26 30.21 10.20
C GLU A 98 1.70 30.66 8.84
N GLU A 99 0.47 30.28 8.49
CA GLU A 99 -0.16 30.70 7.22
C GLU A 99 -0.37 32.22 7.15
N ASN A 100 -0.79 32.84 8.26
CA ASN A 100 -0.90 34.29 8.35
C ASN A 100 0.48 34.97 8.24
N GLN A 101 1.51 34.41 8.89
CA GLN A 101 2.88 34.92 8.81
C GLN A 101 3.48 34.73 7.41
N ARG A 102 3.03 33.74 6.64
CA ARG A 102 3.43 33.61 5.22
C ARG A 102 2.88 34.73 4.36
N GLN A 103 1.69 35.24 4.66
CA GLN A 103 1.13 36.40 3.97
C GLN A 103 1.90 37.70 4.34
N ALA A 104 2.48 37.77 5.53
CA ALA A 104 3.29 38.89 6.00
C ALA A 104 4.56 38.42 6.74
N PRO A 105 5.63 38.04 6.02
CA PRO A 105 6.86 37.53 6.62
C PRO A 105 7.57 38.58 7.46
N THR A 106 8.21 38.15 8.55
CA THR A 106 8.90 39.04 9.50
C THR A 106 10.42 38.89 9.44
N PRO A 107 11.20 39.95 9.72
CA PRO A 107 12.66 39.85 9.71
C PRO A 107 13.19 38.91 10.80
N LEU A 108 14.34 38.29 10.54
CA LEU A 108 15.07 37.48 11.52
C LEU A 108 15.34 38.24 12.83
N PRO A 109 15.28 37.56 13.99
CA PRO A 109 15.63 38.17 15.27
C PRO A 109 17.09 38.66 15.29
N ALA A 110 17.34 39.75 16.02
CA ALA A 110 18.64 40.40 16.08
C ALA A 110 19.74 39.48 16.67
N LYS A 111 19.39 38.65 17.66
CA LYS A 111 20.27 37.65 18.28
C LYS A 111 19.61 36.27 18.23
N GLY A 112 20.35 35.27 17.76
CA GLY A 112 19.93 33.87 17.79
C GLY A 112 20.18 33.22 19.16
N THR A 113 19.51 32.11 19.42
CA THR A 113 19.80 31.27 20.59
C THR A 113 21.19 30.65 20.45
N PRO A 114 22.07 30.74 21.47
CA PRO A 114 23.40 30.13 21.39
C PRO A 114 23.33 28.61 21.18
N LEU A 115 24.23 28.07 20.36
CA LEU A 115 24.27 26.66 19.97
C LEU A 115 24.27 25.71 21.18
N HIS A 116 25.01 26.04 22.24
CA HIS A 116 25.04 25.23 23.48
C HIS A 116 23.65 24.99 24.09
N PHE A 117 22.77 26.00 24.13
CA PHE A 117 21.41 25.83 24.66
C PHE A 117 20.53 25.01 23.72
N LEU A 118 20.70 25.18 22.41
CA LEU A 118 20.00 24.35 21.42
C LEU A 118 20.43 22.88 21.55
N LYS A 119 21.72 22.61 21.69
CA LYS A 119 22.28 21.27 21.91
C LYS A 119 21.71 20.62 23.17
N LEU A 120 21.72 21.33 24.30
CA LEU A 120 21.14 20.82 25.56
C LEU A 120 19.68 20.40 25.41
N ARG A 121 18.87 21.20 24.71
CA ARG A 121 17.46 20.88 24.44
C ARG A 121 17.33 19.66 23.52
N HIS A 122 18.13 19.60 22.47
CA HIS A 122 18.17 18.50 21.51
C HIS A 122 18.56 17.18 22.18
N ASP A 123 19.64 17.18 22.97
CA ASP A 123 20.11 16.00 23.68
C ASP A 123 19.08 15.52 24.74
N SER A 124 18.34 16.46 25.34
CA SER A 124 17.26 16.10 26.27
C SER A 124 16.11 15.39 25.57
N LEU A 125 15.74 15.82 24.36
CA LEU A 125 14.74 15.15 23.53
C LEU A 125 15.18 13.73 23.18
N LEU A 126 16.44 13.56 22.75
CA LEU A 126 17.01 12.26 22.39
C LEU A 126 16.98 11.29 23.56
N ARG A 127 17.42 11.72 24.75
CA ARG A 127 17.35 10.90 25.97
C ARG A 127 15.91 10.51 26.34
N GLN A 128 14.94 11.40 26.15
CA GLN A 128 13.53 11.09 26.42
C GLN A 128 13.00 10.07 25.42
N THR A 129 13.37 10.21 24.15
CA THR A 129 13.04 9.27 23.07
C THR A 129 13.59 7.88 23.35
N GLU A 130 14.89 7.76 23.62
CA GLU A 130 15.55 6.47 23.92
C GLU A 130 14.93 5.78 25.15
N LYS A 131 14.53 6.55 26.17
CA LYS A 131 13.82 6.01 27.34
C LYS A 131 12.48 5.38 26.95
N LEU A 132 11.68 6.04 26.12
CA LEU A 132 10.38 5.51 25.68
C LEU A 132 10.55 4.26 24.79
N ASP A 133 11.53 4.27 23.89
CA ASP A 133 11.80 3.14 23.01
C ASP A 133 12.21 1.89 23.81
N ASN A 134 13.08 2.07 24.82
CA ASN A 134 13.48 0.99 25.73
C ASN A 134 12.32 0.46 26.59
N LEU A 135 11.39 1.33 27.01
CA LEU A 135 10.27 0.96 27.88
C LEU A 135 9.21 0.12 27.16
N TYR A 136 8.93 0.43 25.89
CA TYR A 136 7.86 -0.20 25.13
C TYR A 136 8.37 -1.21 24.09
N GLY A 137 9.65 -1.61 24.17
CA GLY A 137 10.21 -2.60 23.26
C GLY A 137 10.21 -2.15 21.79
N GLY A 138 10.30 -0.85 21.55
CA GLY A 138 10.20 -0.24 20.23
C GLY A 138 8.82 0.26 19.81
N TYR A 139 7.73 -0.08 20.52
CA TYR A 139 6.39 0.42 20.17
C TYR A 139 6.27 1.92 20.43
N ARG A 140 6.24 2.70 19.36
CA ARG A 140 6.13 4.16 19.44
C ARG A 140 5.20 4.72 18.38
N PRO A 141 3.95 5.03 18.73
CA PRO A 141 3.06 5.77 17.86
C PRO A 141 3.60 7.15 17.49
N ARG A 142 3.49 7.51 16.21
CA ARG A 142 3.96 8.77 15.68
C ARG A 142 2.84 9.52 14.97
N VAL A 143 2.77 10.82 15.21
CA VAL A 143 1.77 11.69 14.59
C VAL A 143 2.48 12.86 13.95
N THR A 144 2.24 13.06 12.65
CA THR A 144 2.70 14.22 11.89
C THR A 144 1.50 15.00 11.37
N PHE A 145 1.66 16.30 11.22
CA PHE A 145 0.63 17.16 10.65
C PHE A 145 1.05 17.61 9.25
N SER A 146 0.15 17.45 8.30
CA SER A 146 0.26 17.93 6.93
C SER A 146 -0.82 18.96 6.65
N GLY A 147 -0.59 19.78 5.64
CA GLY A 147 -1.43 20.92 5.28
C GLY A 147 -0.57 22.05 4.73
N GLY A 148 -1.11 22.84 3.80
CA GLY A 148 -0.44 23.99 3.20
C GLY A 148 0.50 23.61 2.04
N PRO A 149 1.16 24.57 1.41
CA PRO A 149 1.97 24.33 0.22
C PRO A 149 3.25 23.56 0.54
N SER A 150 3.73 22.84 -0.46
CA SER A 150 5.07 22.26 -0.48
C SER A 150 6.07 23.33 -0.95
N PHE A 151 7.22 23.42 -0.30
CA PHE A 151 8.28 24.36 -0.66
C PHE A 151 9.43 23.68 -1.41
N SER A 152 9.13 22.62 -2.18
CA SER A 152 10.15 21.94 -2.99
C SER A 152 10.74 22.86 -4.06
N SER A 153 12.05 22.75 -4.31
CA SER A 153 12.74 23.49 -5.35
C SER A 153 12.79 22.71 -6.67
N GLU A 154 12.38 23.37 -7.76
CA GLU A 154 12.53 22.86 -9.13
C GLU A 154 13.78 23.41 -9.84
N LEU A 155 14.52 24.31 -9.19
CA LEU A 155 15.73 24.91 -9.73
C LEU A 155 16.96 24.07 -9.36
N GLU A 156 17.97 24.10 -10.22
CA GLU A 156 19.27 23.52 -9.94
C GLU A 156 20.12 24.49 -9.13
N LEU A 157 21.11 23.99 -8.38
CA LEU A 157 21.93 24.84 -7.52
C LEU A 157 22.67 25.94 -8.29
N ALA A 158 23.06 25.68 -9.53
CA ALA A 158 23.74 26.63 -10.41
C ALA A 158 22.87 27.84 -10.80
N ASP A 159 21.54 27.68 -10.79
CA ASP A 159 20.58 28.75 -11.15
C ASP A 159 20.19 29.59 -9.92
N LEU A 160 20.60 29.19 -8.72
CA LEU A 160 20.29 29.84 -7.46
C LEU A 160 21.39 30.81 -7.02
N LYS A 161 21.01 31.87 -6.35
CA LYS A 161 21.95 32.86 -5.79
C LYS A 161 22.26 32.58 -4.32
N PRO A 162 23.47 32.84 -3.82
CA PRO A 162 23.74 32.73 -2.39
C PRO A 162 22.94 33.75 -1.59
N VAL A 163 22.60 33.40 -0.35
CA VAL A 163 22.16 34.39 0.64
C VAL A 163 23.35 35.26 1.05
N GLU A 164 23.32 36.54 0.70
CA GLU A 164 24.40 37.50 0.94
C GLU A 164 24.12 38.42 2.13
N ARG A 165 22.85 38.62 2.49
CA ARG A 165 22.47 39.60 3.52
C ARG A 165 21.38 39.05 4.44
N LYS A 166 21.40 39.46 5.72
CA LYS A 166 20.46 38.99 6.75
C LYS A 166 19.00 39.38 6.47
N ASP A 167 18.77 40.50 5.80
CA ASP A 167 17.45 41.01 5.40
C ASP A 167 16.77 40.16 4.31
N GLN A 168 17.53 39.34 3.57
CA GLN A 168 16.97 38.41 2.59
C GLN A 168 16.26 37.23 3.25
N VAL A 169 16.54 36.95 4.52
CA VAL A 169 15.98 35.81 5.24
C VAL A 169 14.86 36.27 6.16
N LEU A 170 13.64 35.87 5.84
CA LEU A 170 12.43 36.23 6.57
C LEU A 170 11.80 34.99 7.21
N VAL A 171 11.34 35.13 8.45
CA VAL A 171 10.56 34.12 9.17
C VAL A 171 9.16 34.08 8.59
N GLY A 172 8.71 32.87 8.20
CA GLY A 172 7.50 32.68 7.39
C GLY A 172 7.73 32.89 5.88
N GLY A 173 8.98 33.10 5.45
CA GLY A 173 9.34 33.27 4.05
C GLY A 173 10.06 32.06 3.46
N ARG A 174 9.83 31.81 2.16
CA ARG A 174 10.68 30.96 1.32
C ARG A 174 11.82 31.79 0.75
N LEU A 175 13.00 31.20 0.62
CA LEU A 175 14.14 31.84 -0.04
C LEU A 175 14.09 31.62 -1.56
N ASP A 176 13.07 32.17 -2.21
CA ASP A 176 12.86 32.00 -3.65
C ASP A 176 14.08 32.46 -4.47
N GLY A 177 14.56 31.59 -5.37
CA GLY A 177 15.73 31.83 -6.22
C GLY A 177 17.08 31.88 -5.47
N HIS A 178 17.12 31.52 -4.19
CA HIS A 178 18.34 31.55 -3.38
C HIS A 178 18.66 30.19 -2.75
N TYR A 179 19.94 29.97 -2.45
CA TYR A 179 20.42 28.82 -1.67
C TYR A 179 21.12 29.27 -0.38
N MET A 180 21.09 28.40 0.63
CA MET A 180 21.75 28.63 1.92
C MET A 180 22.76 27.52 2.19
N VAL A 181 23.96 27.88 2.63
CA VAL A 181 24.98 26.92 3.09
C VAL A 181 24.89 26.75 4.59
N ALA A 182 24.96 25.52 5.06
CA ALA A 182 24.80 25.15 6.47
C ALA A 182 25.81 24.06 6.86
N ARG A 183 26.25 24.06 8.12
CA ARG A 183 27.10 23.00 8.70
C ARG A 183 26.33 22.22 9.76
N VAL A 184 26.27 20.90 9.65
CA VAL A 184 25.67 20.02 10.66
C VAL A 184 26.40 20.20 11.99
N ALA A 185 25.65 20.51 13.04
CA ALA A 185 26.18 20.90 14.33
C ALA A 185 25.77 19.96 15.48
N SER A 186 24.88 18.99 15.25
CA SER A 186 24.43 18.02 16.26
C SER A 186 24.18 16.63 15.67
N THR A 187 23.93 15.67 16.54
CA THR A 187 23.35 14.37 16.20
C THR A 187 22.01 14.50 15.48
N VAL A 188 21.72 13.54 14.60
CA VAL A 188 20.49 13.46 13.82
C VAL A 188 19.43 12.68 14.59
N ALA A 189 18.28 13.31 14.87
CA ALA A 189 17.13 12.66 15.48
C ALA A 189 16.12 12.23 14.42
N ILE A 190 15.65 10.98 14.49
CA ILE A 190 14.62 10.43 13.58
C ILE A 190 13.28 10.35 14.29
N TYR A 191 12.23 10.88 13.66
CA TYR A 191 10.83 10.69 14.08
C TYR A 191 9.93 10.31 12.89
N VAL A 192 9.86 11.11 11.85
CA VAL A 192 9.37 10.64 10.54
C VAL A 192 10.29 11.21 9.48
N GLY A 193 10.62 12.49 9.62
CA GLY A 193 11.81 13.09 9.05
C GLY A 193 13.00 13.09 10.01
N ALA A 194 14.12 13.63 9.55
CA ALA A 194 15.29 13.92 10.36
C ALA A 194 15.21 15.34 10.92
N THR A 195 15.53 15.51 12.20
CA THR A 195 15.67 16.82 12.85
C THR A 195 17.03 16.92 13.54
N PHE A 196 17.74 18.02 13.29
CA PHE A 196 19.07 18.28 13.86
C PHE A 196 19.38 19.78 13.85
N LEU A 197 20.52 20.17 14.39
CA LEU A 197 20.98 21.56 14.43
C LEU A 197 21.98 21.81 13.31
N VAL A 198 21.89 23.00 12.72
CA VAL A 198 22.87 23.52 11.78
C VAL A 198 23.41 24.87 12.23
N THR A 199 24.66 25.14 11.90
CA THR A 199 25.29 26.45 12.04
C THR A 199 25.37 27.10 10.67
N LEU A 200 25.08 28.40 10.60
CA LEU A 200 25.13 29.19 9.37
C LEU A 200 26.39 30.07 9.34
N PRO A 201 27.02 30.27 8.17
CA PRO A 201 28.15 31.18 8.03
C PRO A 201 27.73 32.65 8.18
N GLN A 202 28.70 33.56 8.28
CA GLN A 202 28.45 35.01 8.17
C GLN A 202 27.84 35.35 6.80
N PRO A 203 26.95 36.36 6.72
CA PRO A 203 26.58 37.33 7.76
C PRO A 203 25.44 36.89 8.70
N LEU A 204 24.94 35.64 8.59
CA LEU A 204 23.91 35.12 9.49
C LEU A 204 24.54 34.81 10.85
N GLY A 205 25.56 33.95 10.89
CA GLY A 205 26.41 33.74 12.06
C GLY A 205 25.73 33.17 13.31
N PHE A 206 24.59 32.49 13.18
CA PHE A 206 23.90 31.79 14.28
C PHE A 206 23.46 30.38 13.87
N SER A 207 23.01 29.59 14.85
CA SER A 207 22.56 28.21 14.64
C SER A 207 21.04 28.09 14.73
N LEU A 208 20.47 27.18 13.94
CA LEU A 208 19.04 26.88 13.90
C LEU A 208 18.80 25.37 13.85
N PRO A 209 17.64 24.89 14.33
CA PRO A 209 17.19 23.57 13.99
C PRO A 209 16.76 23.50 12.51
N ILE A 210 16.98 22.35 11.89
CA ILE A 210 16.53 21.99 10.56
C ILE A 210 15.74 20.68 10.64
N SER A 211 14.68 20.58 9.85
CA SER A 211 13.92 19.36 9.64
C SER A 211 13.90 18.98 8.16
N ILE A 212 14.32 17.76 7.84
CA ILE A 212 14.29 17.17 6.50
C ILE A 212 13.24 16.06 6.48
N SER A 213 12.18 16.25 5.71
CA SER A 213 11.15 15.23 5.49
C SER A 213 11.67 14.12 4.58
N HIS A 214 11.14 12.91 4.73
CA HIS A 214 11.52 11.74 3.91
C HIS A 214 13.03 11.41 3.93
N PHE A 215 13.72 11.71 5.04
CA PHE A 215 15.16 11.46 5.18
C PHE A 215 15.55 9.99 4.98
N THR A 216 14.69 9.07 5.44
CA THR A 216 14.86 7.61 5.36
C THR A 216 13.49 6.95 5.18
N PRO A 217 13.40 5.82 4.43
CA PRO A 217 12.20 4.98 4.40
C PRO A 217 12.04 4.15 5.69
N ASP A 218 13.07 4.04 6.53
CA ASP A 218 13.00 3.34 7.81
C ASP A 218 12.78 4.34 8.97
N PRO A 219 11.55 4.46 9.50
CA PRO A 219 11.29 5.35 10.64
C PRO A 219 11.96 4.85 11.92
N SER A 220 12.29 3.56 12.04
CA SER A 220 12.92 3.00 13.24
C SER A 220 14.43 3.24 13.31
N LEU A 221 15.01 3.87 12.29
CA LEU A 221 16.43 4.17 12.22
C LEU A 221 16.93 4.93 13.45
N SER A 222 17.87 4.33 14.18
CA SER A 222 18.44 4.94 15.37
C SER A 222 19.16 6.25 15.06
N SER A 223 19.15 7.18 16.02
CA SER A 223 19.87 8.46 15.90
C SER A 223 21.38 8.26 15.67
N VAL A 224 21.96 7.18 16.19
CA VAL A 224 23.38 6.82 15.98
C VAL A 224 23.62 6.47 14.51
N ALA A 225 22.83 5.56 13.94
CA ALA A 225 22.95 5.17 12.54
C ALA A 225 22.66 6.34 11.58
N ALA A 226 21.64 7.15 11.89
CA ALA A 226 21.35 8.37 11.13
C ALA A 226 22.53 9.35 11.16
N SER A 227 23.15 9.56 12.33
CA SER A 227 24.33 10.43 12.47
C SER A 227 25.58 9.87 11.79
N GLN A 228 25.69 8.55 11.60
CA GLN A 228 26.77 7.96 10.79
C GLN A 228 26.60 8.28 9.30
N SER A 229 25.35 8.33 8.82
CA SER A 229 25.05 8.69 7.43
C SER A 229 25.29 10.18 7.13
N LEU A 230 25.01 11.03 8.13
CA LEU A 230 25.16 12.48 8.06
C LEU A 230 25.86 13.02 9.34
N PRO A 231 27.21 12.90 9.41
CA PRO A 231 27.97 13.21 10.62
C PRO A 231 28.07 14.71 10.92
N GLU A 232 28.31 15.04 12.19
CA GLU A 232 28.61 16.41 12.62
C GLU A 232 29.80 16.98 11.85
N GLY A 233 29.70 18.23 11.43
CA GLY A 233 30.67 18.90 10.56
C GLY A 233 30.37 18.81 9.07
N THR A 234 29.43 17.95 8.64
CA THR A 234 29.02 17.87 7.22
C THR A 234 28.50 19.21 6.71
N LEU A 235 28.89 19.57 5.49
CA LEU A 235 28.49 20.81 4.83
C LEU A 235 27.34 20.53 3.87
N LEU A 236 26.31 21.38 3.92
CA LEU A 236 25.08 21.25 3.15
C LEU A 236 24.81 22.54 2.37
N ALA A 237 24.38 22.43 1.12
CA ALA A 237 23.64 23.48 0.44
C ALA A 237 22.15 23.14 0.46
N LEU A 238 21.32 24.13 0.79
CA LEU A 238 19.87 24.02 0.88
C LEU A 238 19.27 24.89 -0.21
N LYS A 239 18.52 24.28 -1.13
CA LYS A 239 17.83 24.98 -2.23
C LYS A 239 16.53 25.60 -1.70
N GLU A 240 16.38 26.90 -1.89
CA GLU A 240 15.19 27.68 -1.57
C GLU A 240 14.49 27.31 -0.24
N PRO A 241 15.22 27.13 0.88
CA PRO A 241 14.64 26.58 2.08
C PRO A 241 13.58 27.53 2.66
N TYR A 242 12.56 26.95 3.27
CA TYR A 242 11.53 27.70 3.97
C TYR A 242 11.90 27.88 5.45
N LEU A 243 11.95 29.12 5.92
CA LEU A 243 12.22 29.42 7.33
C LEU A 243 10.90 29.45 8.11
N SER A 244 10.56 28.32 8.70
CA SER A 244 9.31 28.13 9.44
C SER A 244 9.40 28.69 10.86
N PRO A 245 8.36 29.38 11.36
CA PRO A 245 8.23 29.67 12.79
C PRO A 245 8.04 28.39 13.65
N HIS A 246 7.60 27.29 13.03
CA HIS A 246 7.30 26.00 13.63
C HIS A 246 7.80 24.83 12.75
N HIS A 247 9.13 24.75 12.56
CA HIS A 247 9.76 23.80 11.62
C HIS A 247 9.38 22.33 11.83
N SER A 248 9.07 21.93 13.06
CA SER A 248 8.75 20.55 13.42
C SER A 248 7.33 20.09 13.05
N LEU A 249 6.47 20.96 12.50
CA LEU A 249 5.08 20.60 12.13
C LEU A 249 4.99 19.35 11.23
N ARG A 250 5.87 19.23 10.23
CA ARG A 250 5.85 18.14 9.23
C ARG A 250 6.81 16.98 9.50
N ALA A 251 7.94 17.24 10.16
CA ALA A 251 8.91 16.19 10.49
C ALA A 251 8.68 15.54 11.87
N ALA A 252 7.91 16.21 12.72
CA ALA A 252 7.62 15.94 14.13
C ALA A 252 8.85 15.84 15.06
N GLY A 253 8.71 16.43 16.25
CA GLY A 253 9.76 16.61 17.26
C GLY A 253 9.39 17.70 18.28
N SER A 254 9.85 17.61 19.54
CA SER A 254 9.47 18.55 20.61
C SER A 254 10.24 19.90 20.60
N SER A 255 11.09 20.11 19.59
CA SER A 255 11.79 21.36 19.33
C SER A 255 10.84 22.42 18.75
N GLY A 256 9.88 22.90 19.55
CA GLY A 256 9.12 24.09 19.20
C GLY A 256 10.03 25.31 19.03
N GLY A 257 9.81 26.07 17.96
CA GLY A 257 10.53 27.30 17.64
C GLY A 257 10.88 27.43 16.16
N MET A 258 11.42 28.60 15.80
CA MET A 258 11.87 28.91 14.45
C MET A 258 12.97 27.96 13.98
N GLY A 259 12.89 27.50 12.74
CA GLY A 259 13.87 26.60 12.13
C GLY A 259 13.68 26.46 10.64
N ILE A 260 14.63 25.78 10.00
CA ILE A 260 14.60 25.51 8.56
C ILE A 260 13.74 24.27 8.30
N ARG A 261 12.77 24.36 7.38
CA ARG A 261 11.97 23.23 6.93
C ARG A 261 12.34 22.88 5.50
N VAL A 262 12.67 21.61 5.29
CA VAL A 262 12.94 21.01 3.99
C VAL A 262 11.94 19.89 3.75
N ASP A 263 11.11 20.04 2.72
CA ASP A 263 10.00 19.13 2.44
C ASP A 263 10.44 17.90 1.61
N THR A 264 11.57 17.97 0.91
CA THR A 264 12.07 16.89 0.05
C THR A 264 13.59 16.73 0.13
N PRO A 265 14.13 15.50 0.13
CA PRO A 265 15.59 15.28 0.17
C PRO A 265 16.34 15.90 -1.02
N THR A 266 15.71 16.05 -2.18
CA THR A 266 16.36 16.61 -3.40
C THR A 266 16.77 18.07 -3.27
N ASP A 267 16.28 18.77 -2.23
CA ASP A 267 16.61 20.17 -1.95
C ASP A 267 17.83 20.34 -1.06
N VAL A 268 18.39 19.23 -0.58
CA VAL A 268 19.64 19.22 0.18
C VAL A 268 20.73 18.70 -0.72
N ILE A 269 21.91 19.32 -0.70
CA ILE A 269 23.08 18.85 -1.44
C ILE A 269 24.22 18.76 -0.44
N VAL A 270 24.86 17.60 -0.37
CA VAL A 270 26.03 17.38 0.50
C VAL A 270 27.26 17.90 -0.22
N LEU A 271 27.95 18.86 0.38
CA LEU A 271 29.12 19.50 -0.20
C LEU A 271 30.41 18.86 0.30
N ASP A 272 31.35 18.65 -0.63
CA ASP A 272 32.72 18.26 -0.30
C ASP A 272 33.53 19.45 0.24
N GLU A 273 34.54 19.20 1.09
CA GLU A 273 35.33 20.26 1.76
C GLU A 273 36.04 21.23 0.80
N GLY A 274 36.29 20.81 -0.45
CA GLY A 274 36.92 21.62 -1.50
C GLY A 274 35.95 22.33 -2.44
N HIS A 275 34.63 22.26 -2.20
CA HIS A 275 33.62 22.78 -3.11
C HIS A 275 33.75 24.29 -3.34
N ALA A 276 33.54 24.75 -4.57
CA ALA A 276 33.72 26.16 -4.95
C ALA A 276 32.86 27.12 -4.10
N LEU A 277 31.65 26.67 -3.71
CA LEU A 277 30.69 27.43 -2.90
C LEU A 277 31.15 27.68 -1.46
N LEU A 278 32.19 27.00 -0.99
CA LEU A 278 32.74 27.17 0.36
C LEU A 278 33.80 28.28 0.44
N LYS A 279 34.30 28.77 -0.72
CA LYS A 279 35.34 29.78 -0.77
C LYS A 279 34.82 31.11 -0.23
N GLY A 280 35.50 31.65 0.79
CA GLY A 280 35.18 32.96 1.38
C GLY A 280 34.08 32.94 2.47
N LEU A 281 33.58 31.76 2.87
CA LEU A 281 32.64 31.64 3.99
C LEU A 281 33.36 31.70 5.34
N GLU A 282 32.95 32.64 6.19
CA GLU A 282 33.40 32.72 7.58
C GLU A 282 32.42 32.03 8.52
N TRP A 283 32.91 31.06 9.30
CA TRP A 283 32.09 30.33 10.27
C TRP A 283 32.20 30.97 11.65
N PRO A 284 31.09 31.10 12.41
CA PRO A 284 31.14 31.65 13.76
C PRO A 284 32.04 30.78 14.65
N VAL A 285 33.05 31.41 15.26
CA VAL A 285 33.98 30.78 16.20
C VAL A 285 33.31 30.72 17.58
N GLU A 286 33.19 29.54 18.16
CA GLU A 286 32.65 29.41 19.52
C GLU A 286 33.62 30.05 20.54
N PRO A 287 33.13 30.88 21.47
CA PRO A 287 33.96 31.33 22.58
C PRO A 287 34.36 30.12 23.44
N SER A 288 35.66 29.89 23.60
CA SER A 288 36.21 28.90 24.53
C SER A 288 35.60 29.10 25.92
N LYS A 289 35.23 27.98 26.58
CA LYS A 289 34.64 27.94 27.93
C LYS A 289 35.21 29.04 28.85
N PRO A 290 34.38 29.81 29.58
CA PRO A 290 34.90 30.71 30.59
C PRO A 290 35.63 29.90 31.69
N PRO A 291 36.73 30.41 32.25
CA PRO A 291 37.47 29.70 33.29
C PRO A 291 36.58 29.49 34.52
N ALA A 292 36.55 28.25 35.03
CA ALA A 292 35.82 27.88 36.23
C ALA A 292 36.28 28.74 37.42
N GLY A 293 35.49 29.76 37.76
CA GLY A 293 35.76 30.71 38.82
C GLY A 293 34.98 30.41 40.10
N ARG A 294 35.70 29.86 41.09
CA ARG A 294 35.49 29.98 42.55
C ARG A 294 34.19 29.44 43.18
N ASN A 295 34.37 28.26 43.79
CA ASN A 295 33.60 27.72 44.91
C ASN A 295 33.24 28.74 46.01
N LYS A 296 31.96 28.73 46.43
CA LYS A 296 31.55 28.90 47.83
C LYS A 296 30.37 27.97 48.18
N LYS A 297 30.74 26.84 48.81
CA LYS A 297 30.03 26.02 49.82
C LYS A 297 28.49 25.92 49.79
N ALA A 298 27.97 24.71 49.60
CA ALA A 298 27.09 24.02 50.58
C ALA A 298 26.89 22.53 50.23
N LYS A 299 27.57 21.69 51.02
CA LYS A 299 27.29 20.31 51.51
C LYS A 299 26.10 19.50 50.94
N GLY A 300 26.44 18.32 50.38
CA GLY A 300 26.01 17.02 50.93
C GLY A 300 25.04 16.16 50.12
N ALA A 301 25.55 15.18 49.35
CA ALA A 301 25.10 13.77 49.28
C ALA A 301 25.93 13.03 48.21
N ALA A 302 26.14 11.73 48.41
CA ALA A 302 27.22 10.92 47.86
C ALA A 302 27.22 10.73 46.32
N SER A 303 28.43 10.76 45.77
CA SER A 303 28.79 10.53 44.36
C SER A 303 29.29 9.09 44.17
N GLU A 304 28.64 8.33 43.28
CA GLU A 304 29.30 7.29 42.49
C GLU A 304 29.58 7.87 41.10
N GLU A 305 30.86 8.09 40.79
CA GLU A 305 31.33 8.48 39.46
C GLU A 305 31.60 7.22 38.61
N PRO A 306 31.09 7.12 37.38
CA PRO A 306 31.74 6.34 36.35
C PRO A 306 32.84 7.18 35.70
N LYS A 307 34.04 6.62 35.66
CA LYS A 307 35.27 7.18 35.11
C LYS A 307 35.06 7.73 33.69
N SER A 308 35.17 9.04 33.54
CA SER A 308 35.36 9.71 32.25
C SER A 308 36.73 9.32 31.68
N ALA A 309 36.74 8.65 30.54
CA ALA A 309 37.93 8.52 29.73
C ALA A 309 38.22 9.86 29.05
N ASP A 310 39.45 10.32 29.24
CA ASP A 310 40.03 11.50 28.62
C ASP A 310 39.91 11.46 27.08
N ILE A 311 39.21 12.42 26.50
CA ILE A 311 39.41 12.79 25.09
C ILE A 311 40.15 14.13 25.10
N ALA A 312 41.47 13.99 25.09
CA ALA A 312 42.40 15.07 24.79
C ALA A 312 42.10 15.63 23.40
N SER A 313 42.14 16.95 23.32
CA SER A 313 42.30 17.72 22.09
C SER A 313 43.44 17.15 21.24
N SER A 314 43.10 16.49 20.14
CA SER A 314 44.02 16.24 19.04
C SER A 314 43.27 16.47 17.74
N SER A 315 43.75 17.47 17.00
CA SER A 315 43.62 17.59 15.56
C SER A 315 43.93 16.25 14.87
N SER A 316 43.20 15.95 13.80
CA SER A 316 43.33 14.80 12.89
C SER A 316 42.94 13.42 13.44
N GLY A 317 41.63 13.17 13.57
CA GLY A 317 41.03 11.85 13.37
C GLY A 317 40.40 11.77 11.97
N PRO A 318 40.23 10.57 11.36
CA PRO A 318 39.64 10.46 10.03
C PRO A 318 38.21 11.00 10.09
N GLN A 319 37.96 12.15 9.45
CA GLN A 319 36.61 12.69 9.34
C GLN A 319 35.75 11.67 8.60
N SER A 320 34.78 11.08 9.29
CA SER A 320 33.77 10.23 8.67
C SER A 320 33.06 11.05 7.60
N ARG A 321 33.21 10.68 6.33
CA ARG A 321 32.58 11.39 5.20
C ARG A 321 31.09 11.05 5.16
N ALA A 322 30.25 12.05 4.90
CA ALA A 322 28.81 11.83 4.73
C ALA A 322 28.52 10.86 3.56
N VAL A 323 27.60 9.92 3.80
CA VAL A 323 27.18 8.90 2.82
C VAL A 323 25.68 8.94 2.54
N TRP A 324 24.92 9.77 3.26
CA TRP A 324 23.48 9.92 3.07
C TRP A 324 23.12 10.31 1.62
N LEU A 325 22.37 9.44 0.94
CA LEU A 325 21.96 9.54 -0.46
C LEU A 325 23.10 9.72 -1.48
N GLN A 326 24.36 9.58 -1.06
CA GLN A 326 25.52 9.75 -1.94
C GLN A 326 25.75 8.52 -2.80
N ASP A 327 26.20 8.73 -4.04
CA ASP A 327 26.68 7.66 -4.94
C ASP A 327 27.95 6.99 -4.41
N GLY A 328 28.40 5.89 -5.01
CA GLY A 328 29.60 5.18 -4.58
C GLY A 328 30.91 6.01 -4.68
N PRO A 329 31.98 5.58 -3.98
CA PRO A 329 33.25 6.32 -3.94
C PRO A 329 33.89 6.58 -5.30
N GLN A 330 33.91 5.62 -6.23
CA GLN A 330 34.53 5.81 -7.55
C GLN A 330 33.68 6.72 -8.43
N SER A 331 32.35 6.56 -8.37
CA SER A 331 31.41 7.44 -9.05
C SER A 331 31.71 8.90 -8.72
N ARG A 332 31.74 9.23 -7.41
CA ARG A 332 32.02 10.60 -6.95
C ARG A 332 33.42 11.11 -7.32
N ARG A 333 34.42 10.22 -7.40
CA ARG A 333 35.78 10.59 -7.85
C ARG A 333 35.82 11.00 -9.32
N ALA A 334 35.19 10.21 -10.20
CA ALA A 334 35.12 10.51 -11.64
C ALA A 334 34.50 11.90 -11.92
N LEU A 335 33.61 12.35 -11.03
CA LEU A 335 33.04 13.69 -11.07
C LEU A 335 33.99 14.77 -10.52
N GLY A 336 34.71 14.50 -9.42
CA GLY A 336 35.69 15.42 -8.84
C GLY A 336 36.89 15.71 -9.76
N GLU A 337 37.34 14.73 -10.52
CA GLU A 337 38.45 14.88 -11.49
C GLU A 337 38.10 15.83 -12.66
N ARG A 338 36.81 16.01 -12.98
CA ARG A 338 36.38 17.03 -13.95
C ARG A 338 36.52 18.46 -13.42
N SER A 339 36.63 18.65 -12.11
CA SER A 339 36.62 19.96 -11.44
C SER A 339 38.00 20.40 -10.91
N SER A 340 38.90 19.45 -10.63
CA SER A 340 40.26 19.73 -10.15
C SER A 340 41.33 18.94 -10.91
N ASN A 341 42.25 19.65 -11.56
CA ASN A 341 43.35 19.11 -12.36
C ASN A 341 44.54 18.62 -11.50
N SER A 342 44.29 18.01 -10.33
CA SER A 342 45.35 17.53 -9.41
C SER A 342 45.21 16.03 -9.14
N ASP A 343 46.11 15.29 -9.77
CA ASP A 343 46.33 13.85 -9.67
C ASP A 343 46.82 13.42 -8.26
N SER A 344 46.77 12.10 -7.99
CA SER A 344 47.41 11.36 -6.88
C SER A 344 46.55 10.86 -5.69
N ARG A 345 45.44 10.16 -5.92
CA ARG A 345 44.99 9.11 -4.96
C ARG A 345 44.82 7.79 -5.69
N LYS A 346 45.53 6.74 -5.24
CA LYS A 346 45.48 5.41 -5.85
C LYS A 346 44.01 4.95 -6.03
N PRO A 347 43.65 4.37 -7.19
CA PRO A 347 42.34 3.75 -7.34
C PRO A 347 42.13 2.72 -6.23
N ALA A 348 40.89 2.62 -5.73
CA ALA A 348 40.58 1.61 -4.73
C ALA A 348 40.85 0.21 -5.33
N SER A 349 41.17 -0.77 -4.48
CA SER A 349 41.32 -2.15 -4.95
C SER A 349 40.01 -2.64 -5.59
N SER A 350 40.12 -3.56 -6.54
CA SER A 350 38.96 -4.24 -7.15
C SER A 350 37.98 -4.73 -6.08
N ASP A 351 38.48 -5.39 -5.03
CA ASP A 351 37.66 -5.89 -3.93
C ASP A 351 36.88 -4.79 -3.20
N SER A 352 37.49 -3.63 -2.94
CA SER A 352 36.82 -2.54 -2.25
C SER A 352 35.67 -1.95 -3.08
N ILE A 353 35.80 -1.97 -4.40
CA ILE A 353 34.78 -1.48 -5.33
C ILE A 353 33.61 -2.46 -5.37
N LEU A 354 33.90 -3.75 -5.57
CA LEU A 354 32.87 -4.80 -5.60
C LEU A 354 32.09 -4.87 -4.27
N SER A 355 32.78 -4.76 -3.13
CA SER A 355 32.12 -4.69 -1.82
C SER A 355 31.27 -3.42 -1.65
N SER A 356 31.66 -2.29 -2.26
CA SER A 356 30.84 -1.06 -2.24
C SER A 356 29.56 -1.24 -3.06
N VAL A 357 29.64 -1.94 -4.20
CA VAL A 357 28.49 -2.28 -5.05
C VAL A 357 27.54 -3.23 -4.32
N GLU A 358 28.06 -4.24 -3.62
CA GLU A 358 27.29 -5.15 -2.76
C GLU A 358 26.52 -4.40 -1.67
N VAL A 359 27.16 -3.42 -1.00
CA VAL A 359 26.50 -2.59 0.02
C VAL A 359 25.40 -1.71 -0.58
N LEU A 360 25.62 -1.13 -1.76
CA LEU A 360 24.61 -0.32 -2.45
C LEU A 360 23.40 -1.18 -2.87
N LEU A 361 23.63 -2.39 -3.37
CA LEU A 361 22.55 -3.35 -3.65
C LEU A 361 21.81 -3.78 -2.38
N GLY A 362 22.53 -4.06 -1.30
CA GLY A 362 21.94 -4.45 -0.01
C GLY A 362 21.12 -3.33 0.66
N THR A 363 21.30 -2.08 0.22
CA THR A 363 20.53 -0.92 0.67
C THR A 363 19.46 -0.47 -0.34
N ASP A 364 19.13 -1.33 -1.31
CA ASP A 364 18.11 -1.10 -2.37
C ASP A 364 18.42 0.12 -3.25
N ARG A 365 19.71 0.32 -3.58
CA ARG A 365 20.21 1.40 -4.45
C ARG A 365 20.91 0.89 -5.72
N PRO A 366 20.20 0.15 -6.60
CA PRO A 366 20.80 -0.44 -7.80
C PRO A 366 21.28 0.59 -8.82
N GLY A 367 20.69 1.79 -8.89
CA GLY A 367 21.13 2.87 -9.76
C GLY A 367 22.50 3.42 -9.36
N ALA A 368 22.72 3.69 -8.08
CA ALA A 368 24.03 4.06 -7.54
C ALA A 368 25.07 2.94 -7.73
N ALA A 369 24.67 1.68 -7.54
CA ALA A 369 25.52 0.52 -7.78
C ALA A 369 25.98 0.43 -9.25
N TRP A 370 25.08 0.70 -10.20
CA TRP A 370 25.41 0.76 -11.62
C TRP A 370 26.40 1.88 -11.96
N ARG A 371 26.16 3.09 -11.44
CA ARG A 371 27.07 4.22 -11.64
C ARG A 371 28.47 3.92 -11.09
N GLU A 372 28.57 3.22 -9.96
CA GLU A 372 29.84 2.79 -9.36
C GLU A 372 30.59 1.80 -10.24
N LEU A 373 29.90 0.78 -10.78
CA LEU A 373 30.52 -0.16 -11.72
C LEU A 373 30.97 0.53 -13.00
N GLN A 374 30.19 1.46 -13.55
CA GLN A 374 30.54 2.18 -14.78
C GLN A 374 31.75 3.10 -14.58
N ALA A 375 31.77 3.87 -13.49
CA ALA A 375 32.90 4.73 -13.16
C ALA A 375 34.19 3.92 -12.95
N ALA A 376 34.11 2.82 -12.21
CA ALA A 376 35.25 1.95 -11.98
C ALA A 376 35.79 1.29 -13.25
N SER A 377 34.89 0.87 -14.16
CA SER A 377 35.27 0.23 -15.44
C SER A 377 36.05 1.16 -16.38
N SER A 378 35.96 2.48 -16.18
CA SER A 378 36.74 3.46 -16.94
C SER A 378 38.19 3.62 -16.46
N ILE A 379 38.50 3.13 -15.25
CA ILE A 379 39.77 3.34 -14.55
C ILE A 379 40.55 2.03 -14.40
N LEU A 380 39.84 0.93 -14.12
CA LEU A 380 40.42 -0.39 -13.89
C LEU A 380 39.70 -1.45 -14.73
N ASP A 381 40.47 -2.42 -15.24
CA ASP A 381 39.90 -3.64 -15.78
C ASP A 381 39.51 -4.57 -14.63
N LEU A 382 38.34 -4.34 -14.05
CA LEU A 382 37.78 -5.11 -12.93
C LEU A 382 37.65 -6.60 -13.26
N ALA A 383 37.55 -6.96 -14.54
CA ALA A 383 37.41 -8.35 -14.97
C ALA A 383 38.73 -9.14 -14.93
N GLN A 384 39.89 -8.48 -14.79
CA GLN A 384 41.19 -9.20 -14.75
C GLN A 384 41.48 -9.86 -13.40
N HIS A 385 40.94 -9.34 -12.29
CA HIS A 385 41.27 -9.84 -10.95
C HIS A 385 40.32 -10.94 -10.47
N ASP A 386 39.01 -10.71 -10.58
CA ASP A 386 37.97 -11.70 -10.27
C ASP A 386 36.80 -11.55 -11.27
N PRO A 387 36.96 -12.11 -12.49
CA PRO A 387 35.95 -11.99 -13.54
C PRO A 387 34.60 -12.59 -13.14
N SER A 388 34.60 -13.70 -12.39
CA SER A 388 33.36 -14.36 -11.96
C SER A 388 32.54 -13.45 -11.06
N ARG A 389 33.13 -12.94 -9.97
CA ARG A 389 32.43 -12.07 -9.01
C ARG A 389 31.99 -10.75 -9.66
N TYR A 390 32.84 -10.17 -10.51
CA TYR A 390 32.48 -8.96 -11.25
C TYR A 390 31.25 -9.17 -12.15
N HIS A 391 31.26 -10.24 -12.95
CA HIS A 391 30.15 -10.53 -13.87
C HIS A 391 28.86 -10.92 -13.14
N GLU A 392 28.96 -11.62 -12.01
CA GLU A 392 27.82 -11.93 -11.15
C GLU A 392 27.19 -10.64 -10.58
N LEU A 393 27.98 -9.79 -9.94
CA LEU A 393 27.49 -8.52 -9.37
C LEU A 393 26.95 -7.58 -10.44
N ARG A 394 27.62 -7.49 -11.60
CA ARG A 394 27.10 -6.76 -12.74
C ARG A 394 25.74 -7.31 -13.18
N GLY A 395 25.57 -8.63 -13.20
CA GLY A 395 24.29 -9.28 -13.46
C GLY A 395 23.23 -8.90 -12.44
N ASP A 396 23.55 -8.93 -11.14
CA ASP A 396 22.63 -8.60 -10.05
C ASP A 396 22.15 -7.14 -10.08
N VAL A 397 23.07 -6.20 -10.39
CA VAL A 397 22.71 -4.79 -10.63
C VAL A 397 21.74 -4.67 -11.81
N LEU A 398 22.08 -5.27 -12.96
CA LEU A 398 21.26 -5.21 -14.18
C LEU A 398 19.88 -5.85 -13.97
N TYR A 399 19.83 -6.96 -13.23
CA TYR A 399 18.60 -7.65 -12.87
C TYR A 399 17.69 -6.73 -12.03
N SER A 400 18.25 -6.10 -11.00
CA SER A 400 17.53 -5.19 -10.11
C SER A 400 17.03 -3.94 -10.84
N MET A 401 17.72 -3.54 -11.92
CA MET A 401 17.32 -2.45 -12.80
C MET A 401 16.29 -2.85 -13.87
N SER A 402 15.86 -4.11 -13.91
CA SER A 402 14.97 -4.69 -14.93
C SER A 402 15.57 -4.71 -16.34
N ALA A 403 16.90 -4.79 -16.43
CA ALA A 403 17.68 -4.79 -17.66
C ALA A 403 18.04 -6.24 -18.08
N TRP A 404 16.99 -7.01 -18.40
CA TRP A 404 17.04 -8.47 -18.44
C TRP A 404 18.03 -9.04 -19.45
N GLU A 405 18.09 -8.52 -20.67
CA GLU A 405 18.98 -9.02 -21.72
C GLU A 405 20.46 -8.82 -21.35
N GLN A 406 20.80 -7.66 -20.79
CA GLN A 406 22.17 -7.41 -20.34
C GLN A 406 22.51 -8.22 -19.09
N ALA A 407 21.56 -8.42 -18.16
CA ALA A 407 21.74 -9.28 -16.99
C ALA A 407 22.04 -10.73 -17.41
N VAL A 408 21.28 -11.26 -18.38
CA VAL A 408 21.52 -12.57 -18.99
C VAL A 408 22.92 -12.67 -19.60
N SER A 409 23.36 -11.64 -20.34
CA SER A 409 24.71 -11.61 -20.89
C SER A 409 25.78 -11.59 -19.79
N ALA A 410 25.56 -10.86 -18.70
CA ALA A 410 26.49 -10.78 -17.58
C ALA A 410 26.58 -12.12 -16.82
N TYR A 411 25.46 -12.77 -16.49
CA TYR A 411 25.46 -14.07 -15.83
C TYR A 411 26.08 -15.17 -16.68
N ARG A 412 25.92 -15.16 -18.01
CA ARG A 412 26.64 -16.09 -18.89
C ARG A 412 28.16 -15.90 -18.81
N ALA A 413 28.63 -14.66 -18.68
CA ALA A 413 30.04 -14.35 -18.54
C ALA A 413 30.60 -14.75 -17.16
N ALA A 414 29.77 -14.77 -16.11
CA ALA A 414 30.15 -15.27 -14.78
C ALA A 414 30.36 -16.80 -14.75
N GLY A 415 29.69 -17.54 -15.63
CA GLY A 415 29.84 -18.99 -15.78
C GLY A 415 28.83 -19.80 -14.96
N LEU A 416 29.19 -21.05 -14.63
CA LEU A 416 28.26 -22.06 -14.07
C LEU A 416 27.74 -21.73 -12.66
N SER A 417 28.45 -20.89 -11.88
CA SER A 417 28.03 -20.50 -10.52
C SER A 417 26.71 -19.72 -10.50
N CYS A 418 26.35 -19.08 -11.62
CA CYS A 418 25.16 -18.23 -11.75
C CYS A 418 24.04 -18.88 -12.58
N ALA A 419 24.03 -20.20 -12.73
CA ALA A 419 23.06 -20.89 -13.58
C ALA A 419 21.59 -20.57 -13.21
N ASP A 420 21.26 -20.56 -11.92
CA ASP A 420 19.91 -20.25 -11.43
C ASP A 420 19.53 -18.79 -11.71
N LYS A 421 20.47 -17.85 -11.45
CA LYS A 421 20.31 -16.42 -11.75
C LYS A 421 20.12 -16.17 -13.25
N LEU A 422 20.88 -16.87 -14.09
CA LEU A 422 20.75 -16.82 -15.54
C LEU A 422 19.38 -17.32 -16.01
N GLN A 423 18.88 -18.42 -15.43
CA GLN A 423 17.55 -18.95 -15.73
C GLN A 423 16.46 -17.96 -15.32
N ALA A 424 16.55 -17.38 -14.12
CA ALA A 424 15.63 -16.37 -13.62
C ALA A 424 15.60 -15.13 -14.55
N ALA A 425 16.78 -14.58 -14.89
CA ALA A 425 16.90 -13.42 -15.79
C ALA A 425 16.34 -13.72 -17.19
N SER A 426 16.60 -14.92 -17.72
CA SER A 426 16.05 -15.35 -19.01
C SER A 426 14.53 -15.46 -18.96
N LEU A 427 13.97 -15.95 -17.86
CA LEU A 427 12.53 -16.04 -17.66
C LEU A 427 11.89 -14.64 -17.56
N ARG A 428 12.42 -13.74 -16.73
CA ARG A 428 11.93 -12.34 -16.62
C ARG A 428 12.04 -11.60 -17.95
N GLY A 429 13.13 -11.81 -18.71
CA GLY A 429 13.29 -11.25 -20.05
C GLY A 429 12.23 -11.75 -21.05
N ARG A 430 11.88 -13.05 -21.00
CA ARG A 430 10.79 -13.59 -21.83
C ARG A 430 9.44 -12.99 -21.45
N GLU A 431 9.15 -12.85 -20.16
CA GLU A 431 7.92 -12.23 -19.66
C GLU A 431 7.81 -10.77 -20.07
N ALA A 432 8.89 -9.99 -19.96
CA ALA A 432 8.92 -8.58 -20.36
C ALA A 432 8.61 -8.39 -21.86
N LEU A 433 8.95 -9.38 -22.69
CA LEU A 433 8.76 -9.34 -24.15
C LEU A 433 7.43 -9.94 -24.60
N HIS A 434 7.05 -11.10 -24.05
CA HIS A 434 5.91 -11.90 -24.53
C HIS A 434 4.71 -11.90 -23.58
N GLY A 435 4.88 -11.47 -22.33
CA GLY A 435 3.85 -11.50 -21.30
C GLY A 435 3.84 -12.78 -20.47
N PRO A 436 2.83 -12.93 -19.58
CA PRO A 436 2.68 -14.13 -18.77
C PRO A 436 2.38 -15.34 -19.65
N ASP A 437 3.00 -16.48 -19.33
CA ASP A 437 2.54 -17.77 -19.84
C ASP A 437 1.23 -18.14 -19.16
N ASP A 438 0.29 -18.70 -19.91
CA ASP A 438 -1.10 -18.96 -19.49
C ASP A 438 -1.47 -20.46 -19.52
N THR A 439 -0.50 -21.34 -19.78
CA THR A 439 -0.68 -22.80 -19.74
C THR A 439 -0.77 -23.35 -18.31
N ASP A 440 -1.02 -24.66 -18.16
CA ASP A 440 -0.89 -25.33 -16.85
C ASP A 440 0.55 -25.20 -16.34
N GLY A 441 0.73 -24.77 -15.07
CA GLY A 441 2.02 -24.36 -14.53
C GLY A 441 2.48 -22.94 -14.95
N SER A 442 1.54 -22.08 -15.34
CA SER A 442 1.72 -20.70 -15.85
C SER A 442 2.42 -19.72 -14.89
N THR A 443 2.91 -18.61 -15.46
CA THR A 443 3.35 -17.41 -14.71
C THR A 443 2.29 -16.97 -13.71
N VAL A 444 1.00 -17.01 -14.09
CA VAL A 444 -0.11 -16.64 -13.20
C VAL A 444 -0.18 -17.57 -11.98
N SER A 445 -0.03 -18.87 -12.18
CA SER A 445 -0.03 -19.87 -11.10
C SER A 445 1.13 -19.64 -10.13
N SER A 446 2.34 -19.40 -10.65
CA SER A 446 3.50 -19.13 -9.79
C SER A 446 3.32 -17.84 -9.00
N VAL A 447 2.77 -16.78 -9.61
CA VAL A 447 2.46 -15.51 -8.93
C VAL A 447 1.40 -15.72 -7.86
N TYR A 448 0.34 -16.48 -8.15
CA TYR A 448 -0.76 -16.77 -7.21
C TYR A 448 -0.26 -17.52 -5.96
N PHE A 449 0.48 -18.62 -6.12
CA PHE A 449 0.99 -19.36 -4.97
C PHE A 449 2.11 -18.61 -4.23
N SER A 450 2.92 -17.81 -4.94
CA SER A 450 3.89 -16.92 -4.29
C SER A 450 3.20 -15.85 -3.44
N HIS A 451 2.07 -15.32 -3.92
CA HIS A 451 1.26 -14.38 -3.16
C HIS A 451 0.75 -14.98 -1.85
N LEU A 452 0.34 -16.25 -1.86
CA LEU A 452 -0.12 -16.95 -0.65
C LEU A 452 1.02 -17.35 0.31
N SER A 453 2.27 -17.36 -0.15
CA SER A 453 3.41 -17.86 0.64
C SER A 453 3.88 -16.91 1.75
N SER A 454 3.53 -15.63 1.70
CA SER A 454 4.06 -14.58 2.58
C SER A 454 3.03 -13.49 2.86
N PRO A 455 3.00 -12.88 4.07
CA PRO A 455 2.15 -11.72 4.38
C PRO A 455 2.61 -10.42 3.69
N SER A 456 3.86 -10.36 3.23
CA SER A 456 4.42 -9.25 2.42
C SER A 456 5.06 -9.78 1.14
N PRO A 457 4.26 -10.33 0.22
CA PRO A 457 4.78 -10.97 -0.99
C PRO A 457 5.35 -9.90 -1.93
N ARG A 458 6.68 -9.90 -2.10
CA ARG A 458 7.40 -9.11 -3.10
C ARG A 458 7.79 -10.05 -4.24
N ILE A 459 6.89 -10.21 -5.19
CA ILE A 459 6.99 -11.23 -6.22
C ILE A 459 7.98 -10.76 -7.28
N ASP A 460 8.93 -11.62 -7.61
CA ASP A 460 9.89 -11.34 -8.65
C ASP A 460 9.24 -11.52 -10.03
N LEU A 461 8.98 -10.41 -10.72
CA LEU A 461 8.19 -10.37 -11.96
C LEU A 461 8.61 -9.20 -12.84
N ALA A 462 8.59 -9.42 -14.15
CA ALA A 462 8.78 -8.36 -15.13
C ALA A 462 7.47 -7.65 -15.47
N ASP A 463 7.52 -6.33 -15.58
CA ASP A 463 6.42 -5.56 -16.13
C ASP A 463 6.24 -5.88 -17.62
N TRP A 464 5.00 -6.07 -18.07
CA TRP A 464 4.63 -6.29 -19.46
C TRP A 464 3.33 -5.55 -19.81
N LEU A 465 3.30 -4.93 -20.99
CA LEU A 465 2.10 -4.32 -21.57
C LEU A 465 1.87 -4.99 -22.92
N SER A 466 0.65 -5.49 -23.15
CA SER A 466 0.30 -6.13 -24.40
C SER A 466 0.52 -5.20 -25.60
N PRO A 467 1.13 -5.69 -26.70
CA PRO A 467 1.22 -4.95 -27.96
C PRO A 467 -0.16 -4.58 -28.55
N SER A 468 -1.22 -5.25 -28.09
CA SER A 468 -2.60 -4.94 -28.45
C SER A 468 -3.14 -3.68 -27.77
N LEU A 469 -2.35 -3.00 -26.92
CA LEU A 469 -2.73 -1.79 -26.21
C LEU A 469 -1.81 -0.62 -26.55
N ARG A 470 -2.35 0.59 -26.51
CA ARG A 470 -1.59 1.83 -26.51
C ARG A 470 -2.16 2.82 -25.51
N VAL A 471 -1.31 3.68 -24.98
CA VAL A 471 -1.77 4.85 -24.23
C VAL A 471 -2.40 5.85 -25.21
N ALA A 472 -3.56 6.39 -24.84
CA ALA A 472 -4.27 7.41 -25.59
C ALA A 472 -4.81 8.49 -24.64
N GLN A 473 -5.04 9.70 -25.17
CA GLN A 473 -5.82 10.71 -24.46
C GLN A 473 -7.30 10.43 -24.63
N ILE A 474 -8.01 10.39 -23.52
CA ILE A 474 -9.42 10.09 -23.39
C ILE A 474 -10.16 11.38 -23.01
N PRO A 475 -11.15 11.81 -23.80
CA PRO A 475 -11.91 13.02 -23.53
C PRO A 475 -12.50 13.03 -22.12
N ASN A 476 -12.15 14.04 -21.31
CA ASN A 476 -12.61 14.22 -19.93
C ASN A 476 -12.16 13.15 -18.92
N ALA A 477 -11.21 12.27 -19.28
CA ALA A 477 -10.66 11.26 -18.38
C ALA A 477 -9.12 11.23 -18.37
N GLY A 478 -8.45 12.15 -19.07
CA GLY A 478 -6.98 12.18 -19.12
C GLY A 478 -6.45 11.02 -19.96
N ARG A 479 -5.39 10.35 -19.52
CA ARG A 479 -4.82 9.21 -20.26
C ARG A 479 -5.58 7.92 -19.94
N GLY A 480 -5.68 7.04 -20.93
CA GLY A 480 -6.25 5.71 -20.80
C GLY A 480 -5.55 4.71 -21.72
N LEU A 481 -5.87 3.43 -21.57
CA LEU A 481 -5.38 2.37 -22.46
C LEU A 481 -6.48 1.99 -23.45
N VAL A 482 -6.12 1.97 -24.73
CA VAL A 482 -7.04 1.67 -25.84
C VAL A 482 -6.48 0.53 -26.66
N THR A 483 -7.35 -0.36 -27.11
CA THR A 483 -6.98 -1.49 -27.98
C THR A 483 -6.55 -1.02 -29.37
N THR A 484 -5.51 -1.64 -29.90
CA THR A 484 -4.99 -1.39 -31.27
C THR A 484 -5.52 -2.37 -32.30
N ARG A 485 -6.18 -3.44 -31.85
CA ARG A 485 -6.80 -4.50 -32.65
C ARG A 485 -7.89 -5.19 -31.83
N PRO A 486 -8.78 -6.00 -32.42
CA PRO A 486 -9.71 -6.81 -31.65
C PRO A 486 -8.96 -7.76 -30.70
N VAL A 487 -9.45 -7.91 -29.46
CA VAL A 487 -8.84 -8.76 -28.44
C VAL A 487 -9.87 -9.76 -27.91
N PRO A 488 -9.62 -11.08 -27.97
CA PRO A 488 -10.52 -12.09 -27.42
C PRO A 488 -10.64 -12.04 -25.90
N ALA A 489 -11.78 -12.47 -25.37
CA ALA A 489 -11.98 -12.69 -23.94
C ALA A 489 -10.89 -13.60 -23.33
N GLY A 490 -10.49 -13.31 -22.10
CA GLY A 490 -9.46 -14.02 -21.35
C GLY A 490 -8.02 -13.67 -21.71
N THR A 491 -7.78 -12.95 -22.82
CA THR A 491 -6.42 -12.57 -23.23
C THR A 491 -5.73 -11.70 -22.16
N PRO A 492 -4.50 -12.02 -21.72
CA PRO A 492 -3.70 -11.13 -20.88
C PRO A 492 -3.40 -9.81 -21.59
N LEU A 493 -3.60 -8.70 -20.88
CA LEU A 493 -3.47 -7.35 -21.40
C LEU A 493 -2.31 -6.58 -20.76
N LEU A 494 -2.09 -6.82 -19.46
CA LEU A 494 -1.14 -6.07 -18.65
C LEU A 494 -0.69 -6.93 -17.48
N MET A 495 0.60 -6.89 -17.18
CA MET A 495 1.22 -7.48 -16.00
C MET A 495 2.17 -6.44 -15.41
N ALA A 496 1.95 -5.98 -14.19
CA ALA A 496 2.69 -4.85 -13.63
C ALA A 496 2.99 -5.00 -12.15
N LYS A 497 4.25 -4.80 -11.79
CA LYS A 497 4.76 -4.77 -10.43
C LYS A 497 4.56 -3.37 -9.83
N SER A 498 4.29 -3.34 -8.54
CA SER A 498 4.25 -2.10 -7.76
C SER A 498 5.64 -1.51 -7.65
N ARG A 499 5.73 -0.19 -7.69
CA ARG A 499 6.93 0.55 -7.23
C ARG A 499 6.81 0.77 -5.73
N GLY A 500 7.90 0.80 -4.96
CA GLY A 500 7.90 1.24 -3.55
C GLY A 500 6.78 0.67 -2.64
N SER A 501 6.32 -0.57 -2.85
CA SER A 501 5.20 -1.14 -2.09
C SER A 501 5.52 -1.21 -0.60
N SER A 502 4.54 -0.93 0.25
CA SER A 502 4.66 -1.04 1.69
C SER A 502 3.57 -1.92 2.28
N TYR A 503 4.00 -2.86 3.12
CA TYR A 503 3.14 -3.81 3.83
C TYR A 503 3.16 -3.53 5.33
N PRO A 504 2.06 -3.79 6.05
CA PRO A 504 2.06 -3.72 7.52
C PRO A 504 3.07 -4.65 8.18
N SER A 505 3.44 -5.75 7.51
CA SER A 505 4.41 -6.75 7.96
C SER A 505 5.83 -6.52 7.41
N ASP A 506 6.12 -5.35 6.82
CA ASP A 506 7.48 -5.00 6.39
C ASP A 506 8.44 -4.95 7.59
N LYS A 507 9.72 -5.33 7.39
CA LYS A 507 10.74 -5.36 8.45
C LYS A 507 10.94 -4.01 9.13
N GLU A 508 10.83 -2.91 8.37
CA GLU A 508 10.94 -1.55 8.90
C GLU A 508 9.84 -1.22 9.94
N LEU A 509 8.81 -2.06 10.02
CA LEU A 509 7.68 -1.97 10.95
C LEU A 509 7.67 -3.08 12.02
N GLU A 510 8.67 -3.96 12.08
CA GLU A 510 8.78 -5.04 13.09
C GLU A 510 8.74 -4.50 14.53
N HIS A 511 9.25 -3.29 14.76
CA HIS A 511 9.20 -2.61 16.05
C HIS A 511 7.82 -2.02 16.39
N HIS A 512 6.82 -2.21 15.52
CA HIS A 512 5.47 -1.66 15.62
C HIS A 512 5.45 -0.14 15.87
N CYS A 513 5.90 0.63 14.87
CA CYS A 513 5.87 2.09 14.89
C CYS A 513 4.72 2.62 14.00
N PRO A 514 3.47 2.70 14.51
CA PRO A 514 2.38 3.23 13.69
C PRO A 514 2.60 4.72 13.45
N VAL A 515 2.56 5.14 12.18
CA VAL A 515 2.68 6.53 11.77
C VAL A 515 1.34 7.01 11.25
N LEU A 516 0.84 8.09 11.82
CA LEU A 516 -0.37 8.78 11.40
C LEU A 516 -0.01 10.14 10.86
N ARG A 517 -0.51 10.45 9.67
CA ARG A 517 -0.47 11.81 9.14
C ARG A 517 -1.86 12.41 9.15
N CYS A 518 -1.98 13.54 9.82
CA CYS A 518 -3.23 14.26 9.99
C CYS A 518 -3.22 15.56 9.19
N ASP A 519 -4.33 15.87 8.55
CA ASP A 519 -4.68 17.20 8.11
C ASP A 519 -5.55 17.90 9.16
N PHE A 520 -5.43 19.22 9.28
CA PHE A 520 -6.16 19.97 10.29
C PHE A 520 -7.66 20.10 9.99
N GLU A 521 -8.07 19.99 8.72
CA GLU A 521 -9.47 20.06 8.29
C GLU A 521 -10.09 18.66 8.17
N ASN A 522 -9.35 17.72 7.58
CA ASN A 522 -9.88 16.41 7.17
C ASN A 522 -9.56 15.27 8.15
N GLY A 523 -8.84 15.55 9.25
CA GLY A 523 -8.44 14.54 10.22
C GLY A 523 -7.31 13.64 9.71
N VAL A 524 -7.35 12.33 9.95
CA VAL A 524 -6.30 11.41 9.47
C VAL A 524 -6.40 11.24 7.96
N ILE A 525 -5.33 11.59 7.23
CA ILE A 525 -5.30 11.53 5.76
C ILE A 525 -4.42 10.41 5.20
N SER A 526 -3.45 9.93 5.98
CA SER A 526 -2.57 8.82 5.60
C SER A 526 -2.12 8.01 6.81
N THR A 527 -1.93 6.71 6.57
CA THR A 527 -1.46 5.74 7.55
C THR A 527 -0.02 5.33 7.26
N THR A 528 0.54 4.47 8.12
CA THR A 528 1.96 4.07 8.10
C THR A 528 2.44 3.64 6.72
N THR A 529 1.74 2.70 6.08
CA THR A 529 2.18 2.12 4.79
C THR A 529 2.21 3.17 3.67
N GLN A 530 1.31 4.15 3.69
CA GLN A 530 1.31 5.23 2.70
C GLN A 530 2.46 6.22 2.91
N VAL A 531 2.75 6.57 4.17
CA VAL A 531 3.92 7.42 4.50
C VAL A 531 5.21 6.74 4.09
N LEU A 532 5.35 5.43 4.35
CA LEU A 532 6.52 4.65 3.93
C LEU A 532 6.62 4.53 2.42
N ALA A 533 5.53 4.21 1.73
CA ALA A 533 5.50 4.12 0.27
C ALA A 533 5.92 5.47 -0.37
N THR A 534 5.50 6.60 0.20
CA THR A 534 5.92 7.94 -0.25
C THR A 534 7.44 8.10 -0.16
N SER A 535 8.03 7.80 1.01
CA SER A 535 9.49 7.87 1.19
C SER A 535 10.23 6.89 0.27
N LYS A 536 9.76 5.65 0.14
CA LYS A 536 10.34 4.63 -0.74
C LYS A 536 10.33 5.10 -2.21
N LEU A 537 9.24 5.69 -2.70
CA LEU A 537 9.17 6.24 -4.06
C LEU A 537 10.12 7.42 -4.28
N ILE A 538 10.25 8.33 -3.31
CA ILE A 538 11.18 9.46 -3.40
C ILE A 538 12.62 8.95 -3.51
N HIS A 539 13.02 8.02 -2.63
CA HIS A 539 14.37 7.43 -2.64
C HIS A 539 14.62 6.65 -3.94
N LEU A 540 13.62 5.91 -4.43
CA LEU A 540 13.68 5.19 -5.70
C LEU A 540 13.90 6.14 -6.88
N MET A 541 13.19 7.28 -6.96
CA MET A 541 13.39 8.27 -8.02
C MET A 541 14.74 9.00 -7.91
N ILE A 542 15.25 9.22 -6.69
CA ILE A 542 16.59 9.78 -6.49
C ILE A 542 17.65 8.83 -7.04
N ASP A 543 17.51 7.52 -6.77
CA ASP A 543 18.46 6.51 -7.22
C ASP A 543 18.34 6.20 -8.72
N ARG A 544 17.09 6.15 -9.21
CA ARG A 544 16.68 5.81 -10.57
C ARG A 544 15.80 6.90 -11.21
N PRO A 545 16.39 8.03 -11.66
CA PRO A 545 15.65 9.15 -12.25
C PRO A 545 14.74 8.78 -13.42
N GLU A 546 15.01 7.68 -14.14
CA GLU A 546 14.20 7.20 -15.26
C GLU A 546 12.77 6.77 -14.85
N LEU A 547 12.56 6.42 -13.58
CA LEU A 547 11.25 6.05 -13.04
C LEU A 547 10.37 7.27 -12.73
N THR A 548 10.93 8.47 -12.78
CA THR A 548 10.24 9.72 -12.41
C THR A 548 9.03 9.98 -13.30
N GLN A 549 9.11 9.72 -14.61
CA GLN A 549 7.99 9.92 -15.53
C GLN A 549 6.84 8.95 -15.25
N GLU A 550 7.11 7.71 -14.85
CA GLU A 550 6.06 6.75 -14.49
C GLU A 550 5.29 7.22 -13.26
N ILE A 551 5.98 7.79 -12.26
CA ILE A 551 5.40 8.15 -10.96
C ILE A 551 4.82 9.56 -10.98
N LEU A 552 5.64 10.58 -11.25
CA LEU A 552 5.21 11.99 -11.26
C LEU A 552 4.39 12.34 -12.49
N GLY A 553 4.41 11.49 -13.52
CA GLY A 553 3.52 11.62 -14.67
C GLY A 553 2.07 11.30 -14.35
N LEU A 554 1.73 10.70 -13.21
CA LEU A 554 0.35 10.43 -12.79
C LEU A 554 -0.33 11.68 -12.24
N THR A 555 -1.66 11.74 -12.31
CA THR A 555 -2.43 12.87 -11.77
C THR A 555 -2.50 12.79 -10.25
N ALA A 556 -2.28 13.92 -9.57
CA ALA A 556 -2.37 14.07 -8.12
C ALA A 556 -3.79 14.42 -7.62
N GLY A 557 -4.81 14.16 -8.43
CA GLY A 557 -6.20 14.49 -8.12
C GLY A 557 -6.60 15.92 -8.50
N PRO A 558 -7.91 16.24 -8.48
CA PRO A 558 -8.47 17.44 -9.12
C PRO A 558 -8.14 18.76 -8.40
N LYS A 559 -7.71 18.71 -7.13
CA LYS A 559 -7.37 19.90 -6.34
C LYS A 559 -5.91 20.33 -6.50
N MET A 560 -5.06 19.45 -7.04
CA MET A 560 -3.63 19.71 -7.21
C MET A 560 -3.34 20.03 -8.67
N LYS A 561 -2.47 21.02 -8.91
CA LYS A 561 -1.99 21.32 -10.27
C LYS A 561 -1.15 20.14 -10.75
N ASP A 562 -1.40 19.68 -11.97
CA ASP A 562 -0.62 18.65 -12.63
C ASP A 562 0.87 19.02 -12.68
N SER A 563 1.73 18.03 -12.51
CA SER A 563 3.17 18.22 -12.66
C SER A 563 3.51 18.37 -14.14
N ARG A 564 4.66 18.99 -14.44
CA ARG A 564 5.21 19.07 -15.80
C ARG A 564 5.39 17.70 -16.48
N TRP A 565 5.50 16.63 -15.70
CA TRP A 565 5.63 15.26 -16.20
C TRP A 565 4.30 14.72 -16.75
N VAL A 566 3.17 15.20 -16.22
CA VAL A 566 1.84 14.95 -16.79
C VAL A 566 1.69 15.70 -18.12
N GLU A 567 2.12 16.96 -18.16
CA GLU A 567 2.01 17.88 -19.31
C GLU A 567 2.85 17.44 -20.53
N ALA A 568 3.85 16.57 -20.36
CA ALA A 568 4.71 16.07 -21.43
C ALA A 568 3.98 15.23 -22.51
N GLU A 569 2.65 15.05 -22.41
CA GLU A 569 1.71 14.31 -23.26
C GLU A 569 2.00 12.81 -23.51
N ARG A 570 3.26 12.36 -23.37
CA ARG A 570 3.70 10.99 -23.56
C ARG A 570 3.88 10.30 -22.20
N PHE A 571 3.04 9.31 -21.92
CA PHE A 571 3.35 8.32 -20.90
C PHE A 571 4.26 7.26 -21.53
N GLU A 572 5.52 7.30 -21.16
CA GLU A 572 6.48 6.27 -21.53
C GLU A 572 6.74 5.42 -20.30
N LYS A 573 6.37 4.13 -20.37
CA LYS A 573 6.91 3.14 -19.44
C LYS A 573 8.43 3.22 -19.55
N ALA A 574 9.11 3.31 -18.42
CA ALA A 574 10.56 3.27 -18.35
C ALA A 574 11.03 1.99 -19.05
N ARG A 575 11.50 2.16 -20.28
CA ARG A 575 12.28 1.13 -20.97
C ARG A 575 13.67 1.18 -20.33
N ALA A 576 14.42 0.09 -20.43
CA ALA A 576 15.83 0.09 -20.09
C ALA A 576 16.70 0.34 -21.34
N PRO A 577 16.79 1.55 -21.95
CA PRO A 577 17.88 1.83 -22.87
C PRO A 577 19.11 2.22 -22.02
N MET A 578 19.96 1.24 -21.74
CA MET A 578 21.10 1.35 -20.83
C MET A 578 22.38 1.93 -21.45
N GLU A 579 22.30 2.55 -22.62
CA GLU A 579 23.49 3.09 -23.31
C GLU A 579 23.99 4.41 -22.69
N GLN A 580 23.21 5.08 -21.84
CA GLN A 580 23.63 6.31 -21.17
C GLN A 580 23.61 6.15 -19.63
N PRO A 581 24.65 6.63 -18.92
CA PRO A 581 24.59 6.74 -17.47
C PRO A 581 23.43 7.65 -17.08
N TRP A 582 22.51 7.16 -16.25
CA TRP A 582 21.43 7.97 -15.69
C TRP A 582 22.03 9.15 -14.92
N ASP A 583 21.39 10.32 -15.02
CA ASP A 583 21.79 11.61 -14.45
C ASP A 583 21.82 11.57 -12.90
N GLY A 584 22.73 10.80 -12.29
CA GLY A 584 22.92 10.67 -10.84
C GLY A 584 24.31 11.08 -10.35
N LEU A 585 25.25 11.29 -11.28
CA LEU A 585 26.57 11.82 -11.00
C LEU A 585 26.62 13.33 -11.23
N ASP A 586 26.25 14.07 -10.19
CA ASP A 586 26.33 15.51 -10.16
C ASP A 586 26.65 15.96 -8.73
N GLN A 587 27.54 16.95 -8.60
CA GLN A 587 28.00 17.47 -7.30
C GLN A 587 26.97 18.47 -6.77
N ASP A 588 26.19 19.04 -7.70
CA ASP A 588 25.24 20.11 -7.47
C ASP A 588 23.78 19.63 -7.66
N ARG A 589 23.54 18.33 -7.85
CA ARG A 589 22.19 17.75 -8.00
C ARG A 589 22.07 16.37 -7.35
N MET A 590 20.95 16.16 -6.65
CA MET A 590 20.49 14.84 -6.22
C MET A 590 19.20 14.45 -6.94
N GLY A 591 19.18 13.27 -7.58
CA GLY A 591 18.01 12.73 -8.26
C GLY A 591 17.69 13.39 -9.61
N PRO A 592 16.42 13.35 -10.06
CA PRO A 592 16.03 13.85 -11.36
C PRO A 592 16.17 15.38 -11.45
N ARG A 593 16.47 15.87 -12.65
CA ARG A 593 16.44 17.32 -12.93
C ARG A 593 15.12 17.91 -12.48
N GLY A 594 15.13 19.10 -11.91
CA GLY A 594 13.94 19.78 -11.41
C GLY A 594 13.31 19.21 -10.13
N GLY A 595 14.03 18.35 -9.42
CA GLY A 595 13.65 17.92 -8.07
C GLY A 595 12.39 17.06 -7.99
N ILE A 596 12.02 16.71 -6.75
CA ILE A 596 10.84 15.89 -6.46
C ILE A 596 9.96 16.62 -5.45
N ASN A 597 8.73 16.94 -5.84
CA ASN A 597 7.74 17.50 -4.92
C ASN A 597 7.09 16.38 -4.09
N ALA A 598 7.50 16.23 -2.83
CA ALA A 598 7.02 15.18 -1.94
C ALA A 598 5.49 15.22 -1.69
N LEU A 599 4.89 16.42 -1.65
CA LEU A 599 3.44 16.56 -1.52
C LEU A 599 2.71 16.03 -2.76
N TYR A 600 3.28 16.25 -3.95
CA TYR A 600 2.72 15.71 -5.19
C TYR A 600 2.77 14.18 -5.20
N VAL A 601 3.88 13.58 -4.77
CA VAL A 601 4.01 12.12 -4.64
C VAL A 601 2.94 11.55 -3.70
N ASP A 602 2.70 12.22 -2.59
CA ASP A 602 1.68 11.82 -1.63
C ASP A 602 0.25 11.87 -2.21
N GLU A 603 -0.09 12.95 -2.90
CA GLU A 603 -1.38 13.09 -3.57
C GLU A 603 -1.54 12.08 -4.72
N VAL A 604 -0.46 11.77 -5.45
CA VAL A 604 -0.45 10.66 -6.42
C VAL A 604 -0.81 9.36 -5.72
N LEU A 605 -0.18 9.02 -4.59
CA LEU A 605 -0.50 7.80 -3.86
C LEU A 605 -1.94 7.77 -3.36
N ARG A 606 -2.48 8.90 -2.89
CA ARG A 606 -3.86 8.97 -2.41
C ARG A 606 -4.90 8.62 -3.49
N HIS A 607 -4.59 8.93 -4.75
CA HIS A 607 -5.51 8.73 -5.87
C HIS A 607 -5.17 7.49 -6.72
N ASN A 608 -3.94 6.99 -6.67
CA ASN A 608 -3.41 5.98 -7.60
C ASN A 608 -2.78 4.75 -6.91
N ALA A 609 -2.70 4.71 -5.58
CA ALA A 609 -2.20 3.52 -4.88
C ALA A 609 -3.32 2.50 -4.71
N PHE A 610 -3.00 1.26 -5.06
CA PHE A 610 -3.84 0.10 -4.90
C PHE A 610 -3.24 -0.78 -3.79
N GLY A 611 -3.94 -1.84 -3.41
CA GLY A 611 -3.37 -2.81 -2.48
C GLY A 611 -4.46 -3.72 -1.96
N PRO A 612 -4.26 -5.05 -1.99
CA PRO A 612 -5.17 -5.95 -1.31
C PRO A 612 -5.18 -5.60 0.19
N GLY A 613 -6.34 -5.76 0.83
CA GLY A 613 -6.38 -5.89 2.28
C GLY A 613 -5.47 -7.05 2.73
N THR A 614 -5.18 -7.15 4.03
CA THR A 614 -4.46 -8.30 4.58
C THR A 614 -4.97 -9.61 3.99
N VAL A 615 -4.08 -10.38 3.36
CA VAL A 615 -4.39 -11.70 2.81
C VAL A 615 -4.70 -12.61 3.99
N ARG A 616 -5.98 -12.82 4.25
CA ARG A 616 -6.47 -13.84 5.18
C ARG A 616 -6.86 -15.05 4.34
N ARG A 617 -6.34 -16.23 4.68
CA ARG A 617 -6.81 -17.49 4.09
C ARG A 617 -8.29 -17.68 4.45
N GLN A 618 -9.10 -18.08 3.49
CA GLN A 618 -10.39 -18.72 3.77
C GLN A 618 -10.11 -19.95 4.64
N GLY A 619 -10.47 -19.88 5.91
CA GLY A 619 -10.05 -20.80 6.97
C GLY A 619 -10.01 -20.11 8.34
N ASP A 620 -9.74 -18.81 8.37
CA ASP A 620 -9.76 -18.00 9.61
C ASP A 620 -11.16 -17.49 10.01
N GLU A 621 -12.20 -17.74 9.21
CA GLU A 621 -13.58 -17.26 9.48
C GLU A 621 -14.43 -18.22 10.33
N GLY A 622 -13.86 -19.31 10.82
CA GLY A 622 -14.60 -20.34 11.55
C GLY A 622 -13.95 -20.80 12.83
N ASP A 623 -13.65 -19.89 13.78
CA ASP A 623 -13.43 -20.30 15.19
C ASP A 623 -13.51 -19.13 16.19
N GLU A 624 -14.62 -18.38 16.16
CA GLU A 624 -15.10 -17.70 17.36
C GLU A 624 -15.84 -18.71 18.26
N LYS A 625 -15.12 -19.65 18.87
CA LYS A 625 -15.44 -20.28 20.19
C LYS A 625 -14.45 -21.39 20.54
N GLY A 626 -13.45 -21.01 21.34
CA GLY A 626 -12.78 -21.82 22.36
C GLY A 626 -12.51 -23.30 22.07
N SER A 627 -11.30 -23.60 21.62
CA SER A 627 -10.46 -24.61 22.28
C SER A 627 -9.00 -24.39 21.92
N GLY A 628 -8.12 -24.51 22.92
CA GLY A 628 -6.68 -24.40 22.69
C GLY A 628 -6.18 -25.57 21.85
N SER A 629 -5.88 -25.32 20.59
CA SER A 629 -5.08 -26.22 19.77
C SER A 629 -3.95 -25.46 19.08
N LYS A 630 -2.73 -25.86 19.42
CA LYS A 630 -1.49 -25.34 18.86
C LYS A 630 -1.32 -25.91 17.46
N SER A 631 -1.34 -25.09 16.41
CA SER A 631 -0.59 -25.44 15.20
C SER A 631 -0.16 -24.22 14.36
N ALA A 632 1.11 -24.29 13.92
CA ALA A 632 1.72 -23.58 12.80
C ALA A 632 1.99 -22.05 12.86
N HIS A 633 2.44 -21.54 14.01
CA HIS A 633 3.41 -20.42 14.02
C HIS A 633 4.83 -20.99 14.15
N ALA A 634 5.39 -21.47 13.03
CA ALA A 634 6.74 -22.00 13.00
C ALA A 634 7.51 -21.44 11.80
N ASN A 635 7.83 -20.14 11.86
CA ASN A 635 9.14 -19.56 11.53
C ASN A 635 9.10 -18.02 11.60
N ALA A 636 8.94 -17.50 12.82
CA ALA A 636 9.35 -16.14 13.19
C ALA A 636 9.87 -16.18 14.64
N SER A 637 10.84 -17.07 14.90
CA SER A 637 11.56 -17.11 16.17
C SER A 637 12.67 -16.07 16.17
N ARG A 638 12.30 -14.80 16.40
CA ARG A 638 13.18 -13.79 17.00
C ARG A 638 12.35 -12.92 17.94
N SER A 639 12.44 -13.22 19.24
CA SER A 639 12.19 -12.34 20.40
C SER A 639 11.41 -11.06 20.08
N SER A 640 10.08 -11.02 20.29
CA SER A 640 9.40 -9.73 20.35
C SER A 640 9.99 -8.94 21.51
N LEU A 641 10.66 -7.83 21.23
CA LEU A 641 11.15 -6.90 22.26
C LEU A 641 9.99 -6.25 23.04
N LEU A 642 8.75 -6.38 22.53
CA LEU A 642 7.54 -5.86 23.15
C LEU A 642 7.24 -6.54 24.51
N PRO A 643 6.78 -5.78 25.50
CA PRO A 643 6.22 -6.34 26.72
C PRO A 643 5.03 -7.29 26.41
N PRO A 644 4.89 -8.45 27.09
CA PRO A 644 3.86 -9.46 26.78
C PRO A 644 2.42 -8.94 26.80
N ALA A 645 2.08 -8.07 27.75
CA ALA A 645 0.76 -7.45 27.85
C ALA A 645 0.46 -6.52 26.66
N LEU A 646 1.47 -5.79 26.19
CA LEU A 646 1.36 -4.94 25.02
C LEU A 646 1.23 -5.76 23.73
N HIS A 647 2.03 -6.83 23.60
CA HIS A 647 1.89 -7.77 22.49
C HIS A 647 0.47 -8.32 22.39
N ARG A 648 -0.09 -8.81 23.51
CA ARG A 648 -1.47 -9.31 23.57
C ARG A 648 -2.50 -8.26 23.16
N LYS A 649 -2.36 -7.02 23.65
CA LYS A 649 -3.26 -5.90 23.31
C LYS A 649 -3.24 -5.60 21.80
N LEU A 650 -2.06 -5.58 21.18
CA LEU A 650 -1.92 -5.30 19.75
C LEU A 650 -2.41 -6.45 18.87
N SER A 651 -2.24 -7.71 19.30
CA SER A 651 -2.77 -8.87 18.58
C SER A 651 -4.30 -8.94 18.57
N LEU A 652 -4.97 -8.33 19.56
CA LEU A 652 -6.42 -8.26 19.67
C LEU A 652 -7.02 -7.03 18.96
N ASP A 653 -6.21 -6.10 18.46
CA ASP A 653 -6.71 -4.91 17.75
C ASP A 653 -7.35 -5.34 16.42
N PRO A 654 -8.57 -4.90 16.10
CA PRO A 654 -9.23 -5.28 14.85
C PRO A 654 -8.42 -4.79 13.64
N PRO A 655 -8.52 -5.48 12.49
CA PRO A 655 -7.92 -5.00 11.24
C PRO A 655 -8.43 -3.58 10.95
N SER A 656 -7.54 -2.60 11.03
CA SER A 656 -7.86 -1.18 10.89
C SER A 656 -7.25 -0.61 9.61
N ALA A 657 -7.46 0.68 9.31
CA ALA A 657 -6.82 1.34 8.17
C ALA A 657 -5.27 1.22 8.15
N PHE A 658 -4.66 0.87 9.29
CA PHE A 658 -3.23 0.60 9.42
C PHE A 658 -2.78 -0.77 8.91
N SER A 659 -3.70 -1.71 8.71
CA SER A 659 -3.39 -3.04 8.18
C SER A 659 -3.52 -3.12 6.66
N ARG A 660 -3.71 -1.99 5.98
CA ARG A 660 -3.77 -1.96 4.51
C ARG A 660 -2.38 -1.76 3.92
N SER A 661 -2.06 -2.58 2.93
CA SER A 661 -0.88 -2.36 2.10
C SER A 661 -1.07 -1.10 1.23
N THR A 662 0.02 -0.41 0.91
CA THR A 662 0.03 0.68 -0.08
C THR A 662 0.95 0.28 -1.21
N GLN A 663 0.40 0.12 -2.41
CA GLN A 663 1.09 -0.39 -3.58
C GLN A 663 0.80 0.51 -4.79
N PRO A 664 1.68 1.45 -5.14
CA PRO A 664 1.55 2.21 -6.37
C PRO A 664 1.94 1.35 -7.56
N HIS A 665 0.98 1.12 -8.45
CA HIS A 665 1.20 0.46 -9.73
C HIS A 665 1.04 1.50 -10.85
N PRO A 666 2.11 2.17 -11.30
CA PRO A 666 1.98 3.30 -12.21
C PRO A 666 1.28 2.99 -13.53
N LEU A 667 1.53 1.80 -14.07
CA LEU A 667 0.94 1.38 -15.34
C LEU A 667 -0.56 1.03 -15.19
N PRO A 668 -1.00 0.19 -14.22
CA PRO A 668 -2.42 0.05 -13.90
C PRO A 668 -3.14 1.35 -13.52
N ALA A 669 -2.45 2.32 -12.91
CA ALA A 669 -3.03 3.59 -12.48
C ALA A 669 -3.60 4.45 -13.63
N ILE A 670 -3.19 4.20 -14.88
CA ILE A 670 -3.74 4.92 -16.04
C ILE A 670 -5.05 4.31 -16.56
N LEU A 671 -5.50 3.17 -16.02
CA LEU A 671 -6.79 2.59 -16.40
C LEU A 671 -7.93 3.43 -15.84
N ASN A 672 -8.79 3.94 -16.71
CA ASN A 672 -9.95 4.72 -16.29
C ASN A 672 -11.04 3.84 -15.69
N HIS A 673 -11.92 4.49 -14.93
CA HIS A 673 -13.02 3.81 -14.29
C HIS A 673 -14.15 3.45 -15.25
N SER A 674 -14.66 2.23 -15.14
CA SER A 674 -16.01 1.87 -15.55
C SER A 674 -16.72 1.09 -14.44
N CYS A 675 -17.94 1.50 -14.05
CA CYS A 675 -18.77 0.69 -13.14
C CYS A 675 -19.18 -0.66 -13.77
N LEU A 676 -19.06 -0.80 -15.09
CA LEU A 676 -19.24 -2.06 -15.82
C LEU A 676 -17.91 -2.35 -16.54
N PRO A 677 -16.94 -3.00 -15.85
CA PRO A 677 -15.61 -3.16 -16.40
C PRO A 677 -15.63 -4.10 -17.61
N ASN A 678 -14.68 -3.89 -18.54
CA ASN A 678 -14.42 -4.80 -19.66
C ASN A 678 -13.10 -5.56 -19.49
N VAL A 679 -12.40 -5.35 -18.37
CA VAL A 679 -11.20 -6.07 -17.95
C VAL A 679 -11.29 -6.53 -16.50
N SER A 680 -10.68 -7.68 -16.20
CA SER A 680 -10.47 -8.19 -14.85
C SER A 680 -9.06 -7.82 -14.44
N SER A 681 -8.89 -7.11 -13.32
CA SER A 681 -7.58 -6.82 -12.74
C SER A 681 -7.46 -7.50 -11.39
N VAL A 682 -6.56 -8.49 -11.31
CA VAL A 682 -6.32 -9.28 -10.10
C VAL A 682 -5.03 -8.79 -9.46
N PHE A 683 -5.12 -8.39 -8.20
CA PHE A 683 -3.99 -7.97 -7.38
C PHE A 683 -3.46 -9.18 -6.61
N LEU A 684 -2.26 -9.65 -6.97
CA LEU A 684 -1.57 -10.78 -6.35
C LEU A 684 -0.27 -10.26 -5.74
N GLY A 685 -0.32 -9.92 -4.45
CA GLY A 685 0.83 -9.37 -3.75
C GLY A 685 1.16 -7.98 -4.25
N ASP A 686 2.39 -7.72 -4.67
CA ASP A 686 2.80 -6.46 -5.30
C ASP A 686 2.69 -6.50 -6.83
N VAL A 687 1.87 -7.40 -7.39
CA VAL A 687 1.66 -7.57 -8.82
C VAL A 687 0.20 -7.39 -9.18
N VAL A 688 -0.06 -6.75 -10.32
CA VAL A 688 -1.37 -6.72 -10.99
C VAL A 688 -1.29 -7.47 -12.30
N ILE A 689 -2.26 -8.36 -12.52
CA ILE A 689 -2.50 -9.01 -13.81
C ILE A 689 -3.86 -8.58 -14.30
N THR A 690 -3.93 -8.03 -15.51
CA THR A 690 -5.18 -7.58 -16.14
C THR A 690 -5.47 -8.38 -17.40
N ARG A 691 -6.71 -8.83 -17.55
CA ARG A 691 -7.19 -9.68 -18.66
C ARG A 691 -8.49 -9.15 -19.23
N ALA A 692 -8.76 -9.40 -20.51
CA ALA A 692 -10.04 -9.03 -21.13
C ALA A 692 -11.19 -9.87 -20.56
N LEU A 693 -12.28 -9.26 -20.08
CA LEU A 693 -13.46 -9.99 -19.57
C LEU A 693 -14.36 -10.52 -20.69
N ARG A 694 -14.32 -9.85 -21.84
CA ARG A 694 -15.08 -10.18 -23.04
C ARG A 694 -14.25 -9.82 -24.26
N ASP A 695 -14.77 -10.16 -25.44
CA ASP A 695 -14.18 -9.68 -26.68
C ASP A 695 -14.22 -8.15 -26.73
N LEU A 696 -13.06 -7.55 -26.98
CA LEU A 696 -12.86 -6.11 -27.12
C LEU A 696 -12.68 -5.76 -28.58
N ARG A 697 -13.29 -4.66 -29.02
CA ARG A 697 -13.14 -4.16 -30.39
C ARG A 697 -11.84 -3.38 -30.51
N GLU A 698 -11.37 -3.16 -31.73
CA GLU A 698 -10.30 -2.19 -31.99
C GLU A 698 -10.76 -0.77 -31.63
N GLY A 699 -9.87 0.03 -31.02
CA GLY A 699 -10.18 1.40 -30.60
C GLY A 699 -11.03 1.49 -29.33
N GLU A 700 -11.31 0.36 -28.67
CA GLU A 700 -12.06 0.31 -27.41
C GLU A 700 -11.14 0.64 -26.23
N GLU A 701 -11.58 1.54 -25.36
CA GLU A 701 -10.90 1.83 -24.10
C GLU A 701 -11.11 0.68 -23.11
N ILE A 702 -10.04 0.24 -22.44
CA ILE A 702 -10.15 -0.70 -21.33
C ILE A 702 -10.36 0.05 -20.01
N GLY A 703 -11.36 -0.36 -19.24
CA GLY A 703 -11.76 0.28 -18.01
C GLY A 703 -11.94 -0.71 -16.87
N HIS A 704 -11.44 -0.34 -15.69
CA HIS A 704 -11.51 -1.13 -14.46
C HIS A 704 -12.45 -0.48 -13.42
N GLU A 705 -12.86 -1.23 -12.39
CA GLU A 705 -13.75 -0.72 -11.35
C GLU A 705 -12.99 -0.09 -10.17
N TYR A 706 -13.09 1.23 -9.97
CA TYR A 706 -12.63 1.91 -8.75
C TYR A 706 -13.62 1.72 -7.61
N VAL A 707 -14.89 1.61 -7.96
CA VAL A 707 -16.02 1.26 -7.11
C VAL A 707 -16.81 0.16 -7.82
N ARG A 708 -17.23 -0.85 -7.06
CA ARG A 708 -17.94 -2.01 -7.62
C ARG A 708 -19.26 -1.58 -8.25
N GLY A 709 -19.54 -2.11 -9.45
CA GLY A 709 -20.79 -1.85 -10.16
C GLY A 709 -22.06 -2.29 -9.42
N GLY A 710 -21.92 -3.26 -8.51
CA GLY A 710 -23.00 -3.78 -7.66
C GLY A 710 -23.50 -2.85 -6.55
N VAL A 711 -22.77 -1.76 -6.30
CA VAL A 711 -23.16 -0.75 -5.30
C VAL A 711 -24.21 0.18 -5.88
N ASP A 712 -25.12 0.72 -5.05
CA ASP A 712 -26.16 1.63 -5.52
C ASP A 712 -25.59 2.88 -6.21
N TYR A 713 -26.38 3.45 -7.13
CA TYR A 713 -25.90 4.48 -8.05
C TYR A 713 -25.31 5.71 -7.35
N ALA A 714 -25.96 6.29 -6.34
CA ALA A 714 -25.43 7.50 -5.74
C ALA A 714 -24.25 7.23 -4.79
N ALA A 715 -24.17 6.07 -4.12
CA ALA A 715 -22.95 5.68 -3.41
C ALA A 715 -21.74 5.52 -4.37
N ARG A 716 -21.98 4.99 -5.60
CA ARG A 716 -20.96 5.01 -6.67
C ARG A 716 -20.55 6.44 -7.02
N GLN A 717 -21.51 7.34 -7.27
CA GLN A 717 -21.19 8.74 -7.62
C GLN A 717 -20.45 9.48 -6.49
N ASP A 718 -20.85 9.27 -5.23
CA ASP A 718 -20.18 9.87 -4.07
C ASP A 718 -18.73 9.39 -3.93
N THR A 719 -18.49 8.09 -4.16
CA THR A 719 -17.14 7.52 -4.14
C THR A 719 -16.27 8.09 -5.27
N LEU A 720 -16.85 8.27 -6.46
CA LEU A 720 -16.14 8.79 -7.64
C LEU A 720 -15.91 10.30 -7.60
N LYS A 721 -16.69 11.05 -6.80
CA LYS A 721 -16.59 12.51 -6.67
C LYS A 721 -15.17 12.98 -6.32
N LYS A 722 -14.41 12.20 -5.53
CA LYS A 722 -13.01 12.51 -5.18
C LYS A 722 -12.07 12.57 -6.40
N HIS A 723 -12.40 11.88 -7.48
CA HIS A 723 -11.63 11.87 -8.73
C HIS A 723 -12.06 12.98 -9.69
N GLY A 724 -13.12 13.74 -9.40
CA GLY A 724 -13.51 14.91 -10.19
C GLY A 724 -14.21 14.61 -11.52
N PHE A 725 -14.73 13.39 -11.74
CA PHE A 725 -15.50 13.04 -12.94
C PHE A 725 -16.83 12.34 -12.62
N VAL A 726 -17.71 12.25 -13.63
CA VAL A 726 -18.98 11.51 -13.58
C VAL A 726 -18.92 10.36 -14.58
N CYS A 727 -19.07 9.12 -14.09
CA CYS A 727 -19.03 7.94 -14.95
C CYS A 727 -20.24 7.90 -15.90
N ARG A 728 -19.98 7.55 -17.16
CA ARG A 728 -20.96 7.36 -18.24
C ARG A 728 -20.84 6.00 -18.91
N CYS A 729 -20.48 4.98 -18.13
CA CYS A 729 -20.51 3.61 -18.65
C CYS A 729 -21.96 3.16 -18.87
N ALA A 730 -22.16 2.06 -19.61
CA ALA A 730 -23.49 1.54 -19.92
C ALA A 730 -24.38 1.35 -18.67
N LEU A 731 -23.83 0.85 -17.57
CA LEU A 731 -24.58 0.70 -16.31
C LEU A 731 -25.04 2.06 -15.75
N CYS A 732 -24.16 3.06 -15.69
CA CYS A 732 -24.50 4.38 -15.19
C CYS A 732 -25.51 5.12 -16.08
N ASP A 733 -25.42 4.94 -17.41
CA ASP A 733 -26.39 5.50 -18.35
C ASP A 733 -27.76 4.85 -18.20
N LEU A 734 -27.80 3.53 -18.01
CA LEU A 734 -29.02 2.80 -17.69
C LEU A 734 -29.64 3.31 -16.38
N ASP A 735 -28.87 3.38 -15.28
CA ASP A 735 -29.36 3.87 -13.98
C ASP A 735 -29.90 5.29 -14.04
N ARG A 736 -29.23 6.17 -14.80
CA ARG A 736 -29.72 7.53 -15.05
C ARG A 736 -31.02 7.52 -15.83
N GLY A 737 -31.16 6.60 -16.78
CA GLY A 737 -32.38 6.39 -17.55
C GLY A 737 -33.58 5.91 -16.71
N ASP A 738 -33.35 5.23 -15.58
CA ASP A 738 -34.43 4.81 -14.67
C ASP A 738 -35.08 6.00 -13.95
N GLY A 739 -34.30 7.06 -13.70
CA GLY A 739 -34.73 8.27 -13.01
C GLY A 739 -34.45 8.25 -11.50
N MET A 740 -34.16 9.44 -10.93
CA MET A 740 -33.70 9.59 -9.54
C MET A 740 -34.73 9.12 -8.50
N GLU A 741 -36.03 9.22 -8.79
CA GLU A 741 -37.10 8.74 -7.91
C GLU A 741 -37.04 7.22 -7.75
N ARG A 742 -36.99 6.49 -8.87
CA ARG A 742 -36.89 5.02 -8.86
C ARG A 742 -35.57 4.53 -8.23
N LEU A 743 -34.46 5.21 -8.50
CA LEU A 743 -33.18 4.92 -7.84
C LEU A 743 -33.27 5.12 -6.32
N GLY A 744 -33.94 6.19 -5.88
CA GLY A 744 -34.21 6.46 -4.48
C GLY A 744 -35.07 5.38 -3.84
N GLU A 745 -36.09 4.90 -4.52
CA GLU A 745 -36.96 3.83 -4.04
C GLU A 745 -36.21 2.49 -3.94
N ARG A 746 -35.43 2.13 -4.96
CA ARG A 746 -34.55 0.95 -4.93
C ARG A 746 -33.64 0.97 -3.71
N ARG A 747 -33.02 2.12 -3.42
CA ARG A 747 -32.18 2.29 -2.23
C ARG A 747 -32.95 2.05 -0.93
N LYS A 748 -34.19 2.56 -0.81
CA LYS A 748 -35.02 2.36 0.40
C LYS A 748 -35.35 0.89 0.60
N LEU A 749 -35.70 0.17 -0.46
CA LEU A 749 -35.99 -1.27 -0.39
C LEU A 749 -34.80 -2.05 0.17
N PHE A 750 -33.58 -1.76 -0.29
CA PHE A 750 -32.36 -2.39 0.24
C PHE A 750 -31.96 -1.92 1.64
N ALA A 751 -32.25 -0.67 2.00
CA ALA A 751 -31.93 -0.14 3.32
C ALA A 751 -32.89 -0.62 4.43
N VAL A 752 -34.17 -0.83 4.09
CA VAL A 752 -35.23 -1.08 5.08
C VAL A 752 -35.77 -2.51 5.02
N ARG A 753 -36.17 -2.98 3.83
CA ARG A 753 -36.91 -4.25 3.69
C ARG A 753 -35.98 -5.45 3.53
N ALA A 754 -34.99 -5.35 2.65
CA ALA A 754 -34.08 -6.46 2.34
C ALA A 754 -33.33 -7.02 3.57
N PRO A 755 -32.79 -6.23 4.51
CA PRO A 755 -31.97 -6.76 5.61
C PRO A 755 -32.72 -7.74 6.52
N ALA A 756 -34.00 -7.47 6.78
CA ALA A 756 -34.84 -8.34 7.61
C ALA A 756 -35.11 -9.69 6.90
N ILE A 757 -35.45 -9.65 5.61
CA ILE A 757 -35.72 -10.85 4.81
C ILE A 757 -34.44 -11.66 4.61
N PHE A 758 -33.31 -11.01 4.30
CA PHE A 758 -32.02 -11.68 4.11
C PHE A 758 -31.53 -12.32 5.41
N SER A 759 -31.69 -11.66 6.55
CA SER A 759 -31.35 -12.25 7.85
C SER A 759 -32.16 -13.52 8.15
N ARG A 760 -33.47 -13.51 7.84
CA ARG A 760 -34.32 -14.71 7.96
C ARG A 760 -33.90 -15.81 7.00
N SER A 761 -33.62 -15.46 5.74
CA SER A 761 -33.12 -16.37 4.69
C SER A 761 -31.81 -17.04 5.12
N ASP A 762 -30.83 -16.27 5.58
CA ASP A 762 -29.52 -16.79 6.01
C ASP A 762 -29.61 -17.68 7.25
N ALA A 763 -30.48 -17.35 8.20
CA ALA A 763 -30.73 -18.20 9.36
C ALA A 763 -31.30 -19.56 8.95
N LEU A 764 -32.25 -19.57 8.02
CA LEU A 764 -32.91 -20.78 7.56
C LEU A 764 -31.97 -21.64 6.70
N LEU A 765 -31.26 -21.05 5.73
CA LEU A 765 -30.33 -21.76 4.85
C LEU A 765 -29.15 -22.39 5.63
N ARG A 766 -28.67 -21.74 6.70
CA ARG A 766 -27.63 -22.32 7.58
C ARG A 766 -28.14 -23.55 8.35
N HIS A 767 -29.40 -23.54 8.78
CA HIS A 767 -30.00 -24.70 9.43
C HIS A 767 -30.07 -25.90 8.48
N THR A 768 -30.38 -25.66 7.21
CA THR A 768 -30.44 -26.70 6.17
C THR A 768 -29.05 -27.21 5.77
N ALA A 769 -28.02 -26.36 5.77
CA ALA A 769 -26.64 -26.77 5.46
C ALA A 769 -26.02 -27.71 6.50
N ASN A 770 -26.46 -27.62 7.77
CA ASN A 770 -26.01 -28.48 8.86
C ASN A 770 -26.81 -29.79 8.98
N GLY A 771 -27.78 -30.02 8.10
CA GLY A 771 -28.62 -31.22 8.07
C GLY A 771 -28.63 -31.88 6.69
N VAL A 772 -28.91 -33.18 6.64
CA VAL A 772 -29.08 -33.90 5.36
C VAL A 772 -30.40 -33.43 4.73
N MET A 773 -30.40 -32.94 3.48
CA MET A 773 -31.64 -32.60 2.74
C MET A 773 -32.60 -33.80 2.59
N GLU A 774 -32.08 -35.02 2.70
CA GLU A 774 -32.88 -36.25 2.76
C GLU A 774 -33.56 -36.37 4.14
N GLY A 775 -34.87 -36.07 4.17
CA GLY A 775 -35.69 -36.19 5.37
C GLY A 775 -36.09 -34.88 6.03
N MET A 776 -35.91 -33.74 5.36
CA MET A 776 -36.36 -32.42 5.83
C MET A 776 -37.87 -32.44 6.14
N ALA A 777 -38.23 -32.04 7.36
CA ALA A 777 -39.61 -32.06 7.83
C ALA A 777 -40.50 -31.12 7.00
N GLU A 778 -41.79 -31.48 6.84
CA GLU A 778 -42.77 -30.66 6.10
C GLU A 778 -42.81 -29.21 6.62
N GLN A 779 -42.77 -29.06 7.94
CA GLN A 779 -42.77 -27.77 8.62
C GLN A 779 -41.55 -26.89 8.28
N ASP A 780 -40.41 -27.48 7.94
CA ASP A 780 -39.25 -26.70 7.51
C ASP A 780 -39.39 -26.30 6.03
N ARG A 781 -40.02 -27.14 5.19
CA ARG A 781 -40.31 -26.78 3.78
C ARG A 781 -41.26 -25.61 3.69
N GLU A 782 -42.31 -25.59 4.51
CA GLU A 782 -43.25 -24.46 4.63
C GLU A 782 -42.53 -23.15 4.98
N LYS A 783 -41.53 -23.18 5.88
CA LYS A 783 -40.73 -21.99 6.22
C LYS A 783 -39.89 -21.50 5.03
N HIS A 784 -39.33 -22.40 4.23
CA HIS A 784 -38.59 -22.02 3.02
C HIS A 784 -39.52 -21.37 2.00
N GLU A 785 -40.73 -21.90 1.86
CA GLU A 785 -41.77 -21.33 1.00
C GLU A 785 -42.18 -19.92 1.43
N GLU A 786 -42.44 -19.69 2.73
CA GLU A 786 -42.80 -18.35 3.25
C GLU A 786 -41.70 -17.30 2.96
N VAL A 787 -40.42 -17.69 3.15
CA VAL A 787 -39.29 -16.80 2.88
C VAL A 787 -39.12 -16.59 1.37
N ARG A 788 -39.33 -17.62 0.54
CA ARG A 788 -39.29 -17.52 -0.92
C ARG A 788 -40.35 -16.54 -1.43
N GLU A 789 -41.59 -16.65 -0.96
CA GLU A 789 -42.68 -15.74 -1.33
C GLU A 789 -42.35 -14.30 -0.93
N SER A 790 -41.86 -14.10 0.29
CA SER A 790 -41.40 -12.77 0.76
C SER A 790 -40.28 -12.18 -0.13
N LEU A 791 -39.37 -13.04 -0.61
CA LEU A 791 -38.31 -12.62 -1.53
C LEU A 791 -38.84 -12.33 -2.95
N GLN A 792 -39.85 -13.06 -3.42
CA GLN A 792 -40.51 -12.82 -4.71
C GLN A 792 -41.32 -11.52 -4.69
N GLU A 793 -41.97 -11.19 -3.58
CA GLU A 793 -42.57 -9.87 -3.39
C GLU A 793 -41.53 -8.76 -3.45
N LEU A 794 -40.39 -8.93 -2.76
CA LEU A 794 -39.29 -7.99 -2.82
C LEU A 794 -38.73 -7.88 -4.24
N GLU A 795 -38.61 -8.99 -4.97
CA GLU A 795 -38.20 -9.01 -6.37
C GLU A 795 -39.16 -8.20 -7.25
N ALA A 796 -40.47 -8.39 -7.12
CA ALA A 796 -41.47 -7.65 -7.88
C ALA A 796 -41.37 -6.14 -7.62
N GLU A 797 -41.27 -5.72 -6.35
CA GLU A 797 -41.06 -4.31 -6.00
C GLU A 797 -39.75 -3.75 -6.56
N LEU A 798 -38.67 -4.53 -6.50
CA LEU A 798 -37.40 -4.13 -7.09
C LEU A 798 -37.51 -4.00 -8.60
N MET A 799 -38.19 -4.92 -9.29
CA MET A 799 -38.41 -4.90 -10.74
C MET A 799 -39.13 -3.62 -11.18
N ASP A 800 -40.10 -3.13 -10.41
CA ASP A 800 -40.83 -1.88 -10.67
C ASP A 800 -39.94 -0.63 -10.58
N THR A 801 -38.80 -0.71 -9.88
CA THR A 801 -37.81 0.38 -9.82
C THR A 801 -36.87 0.42 -11.04
N TYR A 802 -36.95 -0.54 -11.95
CA TYR A 802 -36.13 -0.56 -13.17
C TYR A 802 -36.94 -0.09 -14.39
N GLY A 803 -36.29 0.58 -15.35
CA GLY A 803 -36.91 1.13 -16.55
C GLY A 803 -37.44 0.11 -17.56
N GLY A 804 -38.48 -0.66 -17.20
CA GLY A 804 -39.24 -1.56 -18.07
C GLY A 804 -38.40 -2.46 -19.00
N GLU A 805 -38.98 -2.90 -20.12
CA GLU A 805 -38.30 -3.78 -21.08
C GLU A 805 -37.11 -3.13 -21.78
N ARG A 806 -37.12 -1.80 -21.97
CA ARG A 806 -36.07 -1.07 -22.72
C ARG A 806 -34.73 -1.00 -21.98
N ARG A 807 -34.70 -1.24 -20.66
CA ARG A 807 -33.46 -1.26 -19.87
C ARG A 807 -32.59 -2.49 -20.14
N GLY A 808 -33.20 -3.62 -20.51
CA GLY A 808 -32.51 -4.91 -20.62
C GLY A 808 -32.37 -5.66 -19.28
N LYS A 809 -31.44 -6.64 -19.24
CA LYS A 809 -31.30 -7.62 -18.15
C LYS A 809 -30.27 -7.23 -17.07
N LEU A 810 -29.39 -6.25 -17.32
CA LEU A 810 -28.36 -5.82 -16.36
C LEU A 810 -28.96 -5.09 -15.15
N ARG A 811 -28.93 -5.76 -13.98
CA ARG A 811 -29.55 -5.31 -12.72
C ARG A 811 -28.74 -5.81 -11.51
N PRO A 812 -27.52 -5.29 -11.29
CA PRO A 812 -26.57 -5.88 -10.34
C PRO A 812 -27.13 -6.06 -8.92
N GLU A 813 -27.93 -5.10 -8.45
CA GLU A 813 -28.53 -5.14 -7.12
C GLU A 813 -29.52 -6.31 -6.94
N MET A 814 -30.12 -6.81 -8.03
CA MET A 814 -31.09 -7.92 -7.97
C MET A 814 -30.46 -9.30 -7.76
N ARG A 815 -29.18 -9.47 -8.12
CA ARG A 815 -28.48 -10.77 -8.09
C ARG A 815 -28.74 -11.52 -6.79
N GLU A 816 -28.56 -10.81 -5.68
CA GLU A 816 -28.61 -11.37 -4.34
C GLU A 816 -30.00 -11.89 -3.97
N THR A 817 -31.04 -11.14 -4.31
CA THR A 817 -32.44 -11.52 -4.12
C THR A 817 -32.78 -12.73 -4.98
N LEU A 818 -32.42 -12.71 -6.27
CA LEU A 818 -32.69 -13.79 -7.22
C LEU A 818 -32.01 -15.10 -6.80
N GLU A 819 -30.75 -15.03 -6.38
CA GLU A 819 -30.00 -16.19 -5.92
C GLU A 819 -30.58 -16.80 -4.63
N ARG A 820 -31.04 -15.97 -3.68
CA ARG A 820 -31.73 -16.48 -2.48
C ARG A 820 -33.04 -17.18 -2.81
N ILE A 821 -33.85 -16.62 -3.73
CA ILE A 821 -35.07 -17.29 -4.21
C ILE A 821 -34.74 -18.68 -4.76
N ALA A 822 -33.69 -18.78 -5.60
CA ALA A 822 -33.26 -20.05 -6.16
C ALA A 822 -32.87 -21.05 -5.06
N ARG A 823 -32.08 -20.64 -4.06
CA ARG A 823 -31.65 -21.51 -2.95
C ARG A 823 -32.83 -22.04 -2.14
N HIS A 824 -33.81 -21.20 -1.82
CA HIS A 824 -35.03 -21.66 -1.14
C HIS A 824 -35.85 -22.62 -2.02
N ALA A 825 -35.97 -22.35 -3.32
CA ALA A 825 -36.65 -23.24 -4.26
C ALA A 825 -35.97 -24.62 -4.37
N VAL A 826 -34.64 -24.72 -4.22
CA VAL A 826 -33.93 -26.01 -4.12
C VAL A 826 -34.38 -26.80 -2.89
N CYS A 827 -34.47 -26.15 -1.72
CA CYS A 827 -34.95 -26.79 -0.48
C CYS A 827 -36.41 -27.25 -0.58
N GLU A 828 -37.23 -26.55 -1.36
CA GLU A 828 -38.61 -26.94 -1.68
C GLU A 828 -38.71 -28.05 -2.76
N ARG A 829 -37.58 -28.52 -3.32
CA ARG A 829 -37.51 -29.45 -4.47
C ARG A 829 -38.14 -28.91 -5.76
N LYS A 830 -38.32 -27.58 -5.87
CA LYS A 830 -38.76 -26.88 -7.08
C LYS A 830 -37.55 -26.58 -7.98
N LEU A 831 -36.90 -27.63 -8.49
CA LEU A 831 -35.61 -27.53 -9.20
C LEU A 831 -35.69 -26.69 -10.49
N GLY A 832 -36.77 -26.81 -11.26
CA GLY A 832 -36.98 -25.99 -12.47
C GLY A 832 -37.04 -24.49 -12.15
N LEU A 833 -37.77 -24.12 -11.09
CA LEU A 833 -37.84 -22.74 -10.60
C LEU A 833 -36.46 -22.24 -10.15
N ALA A 834 -35.73 -23.06 -9.38
CA ALA A 834 -34.39 -22.72 -8.92
C ALA A 834 -33.42 -22.44 -10.09
N LEU A 835 -33.45 -23.28 -11.13
CA LEU A 835 -32.63 -23.07 -12.33
C LEU A 835 -32.92 -21.70 -12.98
N ARG A 836 -34.20 -21.34 -13.17
CA ARG A 836 -34.58 -20.06 -13.77
C ARG A 836 -34.02 -18.87 -12.98
N TYR A 837 -34.18 -18.88 -11.66
CA TYR A 837 -33.67 -17.80 -10.81
C TYR A 837 -32.13 -17.72 -10.78
N TYR A 838 -31.42 -18.85 -10.81
CA TYR A 838 -29.97 -18.83 -10.96
C TYR A 838 -29.54 -18.24 -12.31
N LEU A 839 -30.20 -18.60 -13.41
CA LEU A 839 -29.92 -18.03 -14.73
C LEU A 839 -30.18 -16.53 -14.80
N ARG A 840 -31.32 -16.07 -14.24
CA ARG A 840 -31.65 -14.64 -14.12
C ARG A 840 -30.65 -13.90 -13.23
N SER A 841 -30.17 -14.54 -12.16
CA SER A 841 -29.09 -14.00 -11.30
C SER A 841 -27.81 -13.77 -12.11
N LEU A 842 -27.38 -14.72 -12.94
CA LEU A 842 -26.21 -14.55 -13.83
C LEU A 842 -26.40 -13.42 -14.85
N GLN A 843 -27.58 -13.33 -15.49
CA GLN A 843 -27.88 -12.24 -16.43
C GLN A 843 -27.87 -10.87 -15.76
N SER A 844 -28.31 -10.79 -14.49
CA SER A 844 -28.34 -9.54 -13.72
C SER A 844 -26.96 -8.93 -13.50
N VAL A 845 -25.89 -9.72 -13.61
CA VAL A 845 -24.48 -9.31 -13.42
C VAL A 845 -23.67 -9.34 -14.73
N ASN A 846 -24.36 -9.15 -15.86
CA ASN A 846 -23.79 -9.02 -17.21
C ASN A 846 -23.27 -10.31 -17.84
N ALA A 847 -23.64 -11.50 -17.33
CA ALA A 847 -23.39 -12.73 -18.06
C ALA A 847 -24.38 -12.88 -19.23
N VAL A 848 -23.92 -13.35 -20.39
CA VAL A 848 -24.78 -13.62 -21.54
C VAL A 848 -24.91 -15.13 -21.72
N LEU A 849 -26.13 -15.63 -21.57
CA LEU A 849 -26.46 -17.04 -21.72
C LEU A 849 -26.42 -17.44 -23.20
N LYS A 850 -26.02 -18.67 -23.52
CA LYS A 850 -26.13 -19.23 -24.87
C LYS A 850 -27.60 -19.56 -25.16
N GLY A 851 -28.10 -19.25 -26.36
CA GLY A 851 -29.54 -19.04 -26.64
C GLY A 851 -30.58 -20.11 -26.24
N GLU A 852 -30.19 -21.34 -25.91
CA GLU A 852 -31.12 -22.32 -25.30
C GLU A 852 -31.39 -21.98 -23.82
N TRP A 853 -30.34 -21.62 -23.08
CA TRP A 853 -30.41 -21.21 -21.67
C TRP A 853 -31.10 -19.86 -21.48
N GLU A 854 -31.05 -18.99 -22.50
CA GLU A 854 -31.78 -17.72 -22.46
C GLU A 854 -33.30 -17.93 -22.47
N ARG A 855 -33.80 -18.86 -23.29
CA ARG A 855 -35.22 -19.22 -23.32
C ARG A 855 -35.68 -19.79 -21.97
N VAL A 856 -34.89 -20.71 -21.40
CA VAL A 856 -35.17 -21.28 -20.08
C VAL A 856 -35.28 -20.22 -18.99
N ALA A 857 -34.48 -19.15 -19.06
CA ALA A 857 -34.53 -18.04 -18.10
C ALA A 857 -35.77 -17.14 -18.26
N ASP A 858 -36.28 -17.00 -19.48
CA ASP A 858 -37.38 -16.09 -19.83
C ASP A 858 -38.77 -16.77 -19.83
N ASP A 859 -38.85 -18.10 -19.93
CA ASP A 859 -40.12 -18.84 -19.99
C ASP A 859 -40.96 -18.70 -18.70
N GLY A 860 -42.20 -18.22 -18.87
CA GLY A 860 -43.13 -17.83 -17.80
C GLY A 860 -44.13 -18.89 -17.34
N GLU A 861 -44.08 -20.12 -17.87
CA GLU A 861 -45.06 -21.16 -17.50
C GLU A 861 -44.52 -22.04 -16.37
N GLU A 862 -45.30 -22.14 -15.29
CA GLU A 862 -45.18 -23.17 -14.26
C GLU A 862 -45.64 -24.51 -14.88
N GLU A 863 -44.75 -25.25 -15.52
CA GLU A 863 -45.04 -26.66 -15.75
C GLU A 863 -44.95 -27.39 -14.40
N GLU A 864 -46.12 -27.62 -13.82
CA GLU A 864 -46.33 -28.56 -12.72
C GLU A 864 -45.86 -29.96 -13.16
N GLY A 865 -44.62 -30.33 -12.83
CA GLY A 865 -44.20 -31.73 -12.92
C GLY A 865 -42.75 -31.97 -13.32
N GLY A 866 -41.91 -32.20 -12.32
CA GLY A 866 -41.09 -33.43 -12.26
C GLY A 866 -39.85 -33.59 -13.15
N GLU A 867 -39.68 -32.92 -14.29
CA GLU A 867 -38.48 -33.09 -15.13
C GLU A 867 -37.75 -31.77 -15.34
N LEU A 868 -36.46 -31.77 -15.01
CA LEU A 868 -35.54 -30.64 -15.16
C LEU A 868 -35.39 -30.31 -16.66
N VAL A 869 -36.35 -29.56 -17.21
CA VAL A 869 -36.46 -29.08 -18.59
C VAL A 869 -36.18 -30.19 -19.63
N CYS A 870 -37.21 -30.94 -20.00
CA CYS A 870 -37.18 -31.85 -21.15
C CYS A 870 -36.92 -31.16 -22.51
N ALA A 871 -36.81 -29.83 -22.55
CA ALA A 871 -36.52 -29.08 -23.77
C ALA A 871 -35.04 -29.00 -24.18
N THR A 872 -34.08 -29.49 -23.37
CA THR A 872 -32.67 -29.66 -23.81
C THR A 872 -32.36 -31.07 -24.34
N GLN A 873 -33.35 -31.97 -24.37
CA GLN A 873 -33.18 -33.41 -24.63
C GLN A 873 -32.66 -33.78 -26.04
N GLU A 874 -32.65 -32.87 -27.03
CA GLU A 874 -32.38 -33.28 -28.43
C GLU A 874 -31.18 -32.65 -29.16
N LYS A 875 -30.39 -31.72 -28.59
CA LYS A 875 -29.35 -31.02 -29.40
C LYS A 875 -27.96 -30.74 -28.80
N LEU A 876 -27.64 -31.22 -27.59
CA LEU A 876 -26.30 -31.03 -27.02
C LEU A 876 -25.50 -32.33 -27.05
N THR A 877 -24.91 -32.67 -28.20
CA THR A 877 -23.91 -33.75 -28.28
C THR A 877 -22.58 -33.26 -27.71
N ILE A 878 -22.22 -33.68 -26.50
CA ILE A 878 -20.81 -33.70 -26.06
C ILE A 878 -20.21 -35.00 -26.56
N ARG A 879 -19.18 -34.86 -27.39
CA ARG A 879 -18.40 -35.96 -27.95
C ARG A 879 -17.18 -36.21 -27.05
N GLY A 880 -16.66 -37.44 -27.12
CA GLY A 880 -15.60 -37.93 -26.23
C GLY A 880 -14.26 -37.16 -26.35
N PRO A 881 -13.31 -37.48 -25.46
CA PRO A 881 -12.05 -36.75 -25.25
C PRO A 881 -11.05 -36.76 -26.43
N ASP A 882 -11.33 -37.49 -27.52
CA ASP A 882 -10.42 -37.63 -28.68
C ASP A 882 -10.74 -36.70 -29.87
N ASP A 883 -11.68 -35.74 -29.72
CA ASP A 883 -12.10 -34.86 -30.83
C ASP A 883 -11.58 -33.42 -30.64
N THR A 884 -10.91 -32.88 -31.67
CA THR A 884 -10.27 -31.54 -31.73
C THR A 884 -11.21 -30.33 -31.60
N ALA A 885 -12.47 -30.52 -31.19
CA ALA A 885 -13.49 -29.48 -31.08
C ALA A 885 -13.60 -28.90 -29.64
N PRO A 886 -13.87 -27.59 -29.48
CA PRO A 886 -13.90 -26.96 -28.16
C PRO A 886 -15.05 -27.47 -27.28
N PRO A 887 -14.87 -27.52 -25.94
CA PRO A 887 -15.89 -27.98 -25.00
C PRO A 887 -17.15 -27.10 -25.05
N VAL A 888 -18.31 -27.70 -24.80
CA VAL A 888 -19.59 -26.98 -24.73
C VAL A 888 -19.63 -26.10 -23.48
N ILE A 889 -19.77 -24.79 -23.68
CA ILE A 889 -19.90 -23.78 -22.62
C ILE A 889 -21.32 -23.17 -22.65
N ALA A 890 -21.90 -22.93 -21.47
CA ALA A 890 -23.28 -22.42 -21.31
C ALA A 890 -23.39 -20.89 -21.47
N LEU A 891 -22.28 -20.17 -21.36
CA LEU A 891 -22.19 -18.72 -21.49
C LEU A 891 -21.48 -18.33 -22.79
N THR A 892 -21.91 -17.20 -23.38
CA THR A 892 -21.21 -16.53 -24.48
C THR A 892 -20.41 -15.32 -23.98
N GLN A 893 -20.77 -14.76 -22.83
CA GLN A 893 -20.03 -13.69 -22.16
C GLN A 893 -19.91 -13.99 -20.65
N CYS A 894 -18.71 -13.82 -20.12
CA CYS A 894 -18.40 -13.90 -18.69
C CYS A 894 -19.18 -12.83 -17.90
N PRO A 895 -19.63 -13.12 -16.67
CA PRO A 895 -20.13 -12.09 -15.75
C PRO A 895 -19.08 -10.99 -15.55
N ALA A 896 -19.49 -9.72 -15.62
CA ALA A 896 -18.59 -8.58 -15.43
C ALA A 896 -18.62 -8.04 -13.99
N LEU A 897 -19.63 -8.42 -13.21
CA LEU A 897 -19.88 -7.97 -11.85
C LEU A 897 -20.14 -9.16 -10.95
N HIS A 898 -19.90 -9.01 -9.63
CA HIS A 898 -20.08 -10.08 -8.64
C HIS A 898 -19.46 -11.42 -9.07
N VAL A 899 -18.27 -11.37 -9.67
CA VAL A 899 -17.68 -12.48 -10.41
C VAL A 899 -17.53 -13.76 -9.57
N ASP A 900 -17.19 -13.63 -8.28
CA ASP A 900 -17.08 -14.78 -7.37
C ASP A 900 -18.45 -15.37 -7.00
N GLU A 901 -19.49 -14.55 -6.82
CA GLU A 901 -20.85 -15.06 -6.58
C GLU A 901 -21.47 -15.69 -7.83
N ALA A 902 -21.16 -15.13 -8.99
CA ALA A 902 -21.54 -15.73 -10.27
C ALA A 902 -20.89 -17.11 -10.43
N GLN A 903 -19.63 -17.27 -10.05
CA GLN A 903 -18.94 -18.57 -10.02
C GLN A 903 -19.61 -19.58 -9.08
N ARG A 904 -19.95 -19.16 -7.85
CA ARG A 904 -20.73 -20.02 -6.93
C ARG A 904 -22.08 -20.41 -7.53
N THR A 905 -22.75 -19.49 -8.22
CA THR A 905 -24.00 -19.76 -8.91
C THR A 905 -23.83 -20.82 -10.02
N LEU A 906 -22.76 -20.75 -10.81
CA LEU A 906 -22.46 -21.78 -11.82
C LEU A 906 -22.29 -23.17 -11.20
N TRP A 907 -21.59 -23.25 -10.06
CA TRP A 907 -21.43 -24.50 -9.30
C TRP A 907 -22.74 -25.01 -8.71
N ARG A 908 -23.59 -24.14 -8.18
CA ARG A 908 -24.92 -24.51 -7.68
C ARG A 908 -25.82 -25.02 -8.79
N ILE A 909 -25.78 -24.42 -9.98
CA ILE A 909 -26.49 -24.95 -11.15
C ILE A 909 -25.96 -26.35 -11.49
N SER A 910 -24.64 -26.55 -11.47
CA SER A 910 -24.04 -27.87 -11.71
C SER A 910 -24.54 -28.92 -10.71
N GLN A 911 -24.55 -28.59 -9.42
CA GLN A 911 -25.06 -29.47 -8.36
C GLN A 911 -26.56 -29.75 -8.50
N LEU A 912 -27.35 -28.75 -8.93
CA LEU A 912 -28.80 -28.88 -9.13
C LEU A 912 -29.16 -30.05 -10.07
N TYR A 913 -28.37 -30.27 -11.14
CA TYR A 913 -28.59 -31.37 -12.07
C TYR A 913 -28.39 -32.76 -11.42
N LEU A 914 -27.53 -32.86 -10.41
CA LEU A 914 -27.25 -34.11 -9.70
C LEU A 914 -28.27 -34.42 -8.61
N LEU A 915 -28.97 -33.40 -8.09
CA LEU A 915 -30.05 -33.54 -7.12
C LEU A 915 -31.36 -34.07 -7.72
N SER A 916 -31.43 -34.26 -9.04
CA SER A 916 -32.64 -34.73 -9.73
C SER A 916 -32.91 -36.23 -9.45
N PRO A 917 -34.15 -36.64 -9.10
CA PRO A 917 -34.50 -38.03 -8.78
C PRO A 917 -34.22 -39.01 -9.92
N SER A 918 -34.24 -38.52 -11.16
CA SER A 918 -33.88 -39.26 -12.37
C SER A 918 -32.38 -39.04 -12.65
N SER A 919 -31.51 -39.68 -11.88
CA SER A 919 -30.06 -39.71 -12.14
C SER A 919 -29.81 -40.43 -13.47
N SER A 920 -29.85 -39.66 -14.55
CA SER A 920 -29.63 -40.10 -15.91
C SER A 920 -28.22 -39.68 -16.35
N SER A 921 -27.65 -40.40 -17.32
CA SER A 921 -26.40 -39.98 -17.98
C SER A 921 -26.47 -38.54 -18.52
N HIS A 922 -27.67 -38.05 -18.86
CA HIS A 922 -27.90 -36.68 -19.32
C HIS A 922 -27.76 -35.64 -18.19
N SER A 923 -28.22 -35.94 -16.98
CA SER A 923 -28.07 -35.05 -15.82
C SER A 923 -26.59 -34.86 -15.45
N HIS A 924 -25.80 -35.94 -15.47
CA HIS A 924 -24.34 -35.88 -15.27
C HIS A 924 -23.68 -35.01 -16.34
N HIS A 925 -24.12 -35.17 -17.59
CA HIS A 925 -23.61 -34.40 -18.71
C HIS A 925 -23.89 -32.90 -18.56
N LEU A 926 -25.11 -32.50 -18.16
CA LEU A 926 -25.44 -31.10 -17.93
C LEU A 926 -24.68 -30.51 -16.74
N SER A 927 -24.49 -31.27 -15.66
CA SER A 927 -23.60 -30.88 -14.56
C SER A 927 -22.18 -30.57 -15.07
N LEU A 928 -21.59 -31.43 -15.90
CA LEU A 928 -20.26 -31.19 -16.48
C LEU A 928 -20.20 -29.93 -17.38
N VAL A 929 -21.26 -29.60 -18.13
CA VAL A 929 -21.32 -28.35 -18.93
C VAL A 929 -21.18 -27.13 -18.02
N TRP A 930 -21.91 -27.11 -16.90
CA TRP A 930 -21.88 -26.00 -15.96
C TRP A 930 -20.57 -25.93 -15.17
N SER A 931 -20.01 -27.06 -14.74
CA SER A 931 -18.67 -27.10 -14.10
C SER A 931 -17.56 -26.64 -15.06
N ARG A 932 -17.62 -27.04 -16.34
CA ARG A 932 -16.69 -26.55 -17.38
C ARG A 932 -16.88 -25.06 -17.66
N THR A 933 -18.12 -24.57 -17.61
CA THR A 933 -18.41 -23.14 -17.72
C THR A 933 -17.83 -22.36 -16.54
N ALA A 934 -17.91 -22.88 -15.32
CA ALA A 934 -17.26 -22.29 -14.14
C ALA A 934 -15.73 -22.22 -14.31
N TYR A 935 -15.10 -23.30 -14.78
CA TYR A 935 -13.68 -23.32 -15.11
C TYR A 935 -13.32 -22.28 -16.18
N TRP A 936 -14.07 -22.23 -17.29
CA TRP A 936 -13.88 -21.25 -18.37
C TRP A 936 -13.98 -19.79 -17.87
N VAL A 937 -14.99 -19.49 -17.05
CA VAL A 937 -15.12 -18.15 -16.43
C VAL A 937 -13.91 -17.84 -15.56
N HIS A 938 -13.37 -18.81 -14.80
CA HIS A 938 -12.20 -18.58 -13.96
C HIS A 938 -10.95 -18.34 -14.81
N SER A 939 -10.77 -19.07 -15.90
CA SER A 939 -9.67 -18.87 -16.85
C SER A 939 -9.69 -17.46 -17.46
N ILE A 940 -10.87 -16.90 -17.72
CA ILE A 940 -11.02 -15.51 -18.19
C ILE A 940 -10.66 -14.50 -17.08
N LEU A 941 -11.17 -14.73 -15.87
CA LEU A 941 -11.03 -13.79 -14.76
C LEU A 941 -9.60 -13.72 -14.20
N ILE A 942 -8.99 -14.88 -13.98
CA ILE A 942 -7.67 -15.04 -13.34
C ILE A 942 -6.70 -15.76 -14.28
N GLY A 943 -7.11 -16.91 -14.83
CA GLY A 943 -6.18 -17.86 -15.47
C GLY A 943 -5.50 -18.75 -14.44
N GLY A 944 -4.24 -19.12 -14.65
CA GLY A 944 -3.47 -19.93 -13.68
C GLY A 944 -3.71 -21.44 -13.76
N GLY A 945 -4.54 -21.89 -14.71
CA GLY A 945 -4.81 -23.31 -14.96
C GLY A 945 -5.59 -24.01 -13.84
N TYR A 946 -5.53 -25.34 -13.86
CA TYR A 946 -6.29 -26.19 -12.95
C TYR A 946 -5.94 -25.99 -11.47
N ASP A 947 -4.66 -25.81 -11.15
CA ASP A 947 -4.21 -25.75 -9.75
C ASP A 947 -4.75 -24.52 -9.00
N VAL A 948 -4.75 -23.35 -9.65
CA VAL A 948 -5.32 -22.11 -9.07
C VAL A 948 -6.83 -22.23 -8.96
N PHE A 949 -7.48 -22.85 -9.94
CA PHE A 949 -8.91 -23.12 -9.88
C PHE A 949 -9.28 -24.04 -8.71
N ARG A 950 -8.52 -25.13 -8.52
CA ARG A 950 -8.71 -26.06 -7.40
C ARG A 950 -8.50 -25.38 -6.06
N ASP A 951 -7.46 -24.56 -5.91
CA ASP A 951 -7.22 -23.84 -4.65
C ASP A 951 -8.36 -22.87 -4.30
N ARG A 952 -8.97 -22.21 -5.30
CA ARG A 952 -10.06 -21.24 -5.07
C ARG A 952 -11.44 -21.85 -4.88
N TRP A 953 -11.75 -22.96 -5.55
CA TRP A 953 -13.11 -23.50 -5.63
C TRP A 953 -13.25 -24.94 -5.16
N GLY A 954 -12.13 -25.65 -5.05
CA GLY A 954 -12.08 -27.02 -4.55
C GLY A 954 -11.86 -27.08 -3.04
N PRO A 955 -12.12 -28.25 -2.44
CA PRO A 955 -11.85 -28.48 -1.03
C PRO A 955 -10.34 -28.64 -0.78
N THR A 956 -9.84 -28.12 0.35
CA THR A 956 -8.44 -28.32 0.76
C THR A 956 -8.24 -29.58 1.60
N SER A 957 -9.33 -30.10 2.19
CA SER A 957 -9.36 -31.33 2.99
C SER A 957 -10.61 -32.17 2.72
N ALA A 958 -10.58 -33.44 3.11
CA ALA A 958 -11.75 -34.33 2.97
C ALA A 958 -12.94 -33.88 3.85
N GLU A 959 -12.68 -33.23 4.98
CA GLU A 959 -13.72 -32.67 5.84
C GLU A 959 -14.40 -31.47 5.18
N GLU A 960 -13.62 -30.60 4.54
CA GLU A 960 -14.15 -29.48 3.76
C GLU A 960 -14.96 -29.95 2.54
N GLU A 961 -14.51 -31.02 1.87
CA GLU A 961 -15.23 -31.60 0.74
C GLU A 961 -16.65 -32.02 1.12
N GLU A 962 -16.83 -32.61 2.30
CA GLU A 962 -18.17 -33.01 2.77
C GLU A 962 -19.07 -31.82 3.11
N SER A 963 -18.47 -30.67 3.46
CA SER A 963 -19.16 -29.41 3.76
C SER A 963 -19.45 -28.55 2.53
N LEU A 964 -18.89 -28.89 1.37
CA LEU A 964 -19.01 -28.11 0.14
C LEU A 964 -20.44 -28.21 -0.42
N GLU A 965 -21.09 -27.06 -0.67
CA GLU A 965 -22.47 -26.99 -1.18
C GLU A 965 -22.66 -27.71 -2.53
N TRP A 966 -21.59 -27.84 -3.32
CA TRP A 966 -21.57 -28.49 -4.64
C TRP A 966 -20.64 -29.71 -4.70
N LYS A 967 -20.52 -30.47 -3.60
CA LYS A 967 -19.57 -31.60 -3.48
C LYS A 967 -19.69 -32.67 -4.56
N GLU A 968 -20.91 -33.04 -4.96
CA GLU A 968 -21.11 -34.10 -5.96
C GLU A 968 -20.72 -33.61 -7.35
N ALA A 969 -21.08 -32.36 -7.68
CA ALA A 969 -20.67 -31.71 -8.92
C ALA A 969 -19.14 -31.55 -8.99
N TRP A 970 -18.51 -31.21 -7.86
CA TRP A 970 -17.06 -31.14 -7.74
C TRP A 970 -16.40 -32.49 -7.99
N ARG A 971 -16.86 -33.56 -7.31
CA ARG A 971 -16.35 -34.94 -7.49
C ARG A 971 -16.46 -35.38 -8.94
N LEU A 972 -17.64 -35.23 -9.54
CA LEU A 972 -17.88 -35.60 -10.94
C LEU A 972 -16.93 -34.86 -11.89
N TRP A 973 -16.76 -33.55 -11.69
CA TRP A 973 -15.85 -32.75 -12.51
C TRP A 973 -14.39 -33.12 -12.29
N ASN A 974 -13.96 -33.31 -11.04
CA ASN A 974 -12.59 -33.68 -10.67
C ASN A 974 -12.22 -35.09 -11.13
N ASP A 975 -13.15 -36.04 -11.16
CA ASP A 975 -12.91 -37.39 -11.68
C ASP A 975 -12.75 -37.41 -13.21
N GLU A 976 -13.57 -36.62 -13.91
CA GLU A 976 -13.55 -36.52 -15.38
C GLU A 976 -12.41 -35.63 -15.90
N CYS A 977 -12.05 -34.57 -15.17
CA CYS A 977 -11.11 -33.53 -15.63
C CYS A 977 -9.80 -33.47 -14.82
N GLY A 978 -9.74 -34.05 -13.62
CA GLY A 978 -8.62 -33.91 -12.66
C GLY A 978 -7.43 -34.87 -12.89
N ARG A 979 -7.36 -35.55 -14.05
CA ARG A 979 -6.15 -36.28 -14.48
C ARG A 979 -5.53 -35.61 -15.70
N PRO A 980 -4.65 -34.61 -15.53
CA PRO A 980 -3.84 -34.09 -16.62
C PRO A 980 -2.70 -35.10 -16.90
N SER A 981 -3.02 -36.21 -17.55
CA SER A 981 -2.01 -37.13 -18.11
C SER A 981 -2.48 -37.91 -19.34
N LYS A 982 -3.39 -37.34 -20.14
CA LYS A 982 -3.65 -37.78 -21.51
C LYS A 982 -3.80 -36.58 -22.41
#